data_AF-A0A975BH04-F1
#
_entry.id   AF-A0A975BH04-F1
#
_cell.length_a   1.000
_cell.length_b   1.000
_cell.length_c   1.000
_cell.angle_alpha   90.00
_cell.angle_beta   90.00
_cell.angle_gamma   90.00
#
_symmetry.space_group_name_H-M   'P 1'
#
loop_
_entity.id
_entity.type
_entity.pdbx_description
1 polymer ?
#
loop_
_entity_poly.entity_id
_entity_poly.type
_entity_poly.pdbx_seq_one_letter_code
_entity_poly.pdbx_strand_id
1 'polypeptide(L)'
;MTNTEYRNLIIKFGLNICMACGLVFASLTASPAIFAATVANLNDSGEGSLRHVIENAPAGEVITFSVTGTVQLSQRIIIRKNLTITGPGRDMMTIRGGGSERILSIDTVCVSISGLTFSNGNSDAGGGGIYNFEGVLTLENCTVSGNTAIWGGGILNDGGSLVLKNCTVSDNTANDGGDTDSNASGGGLHNYDGSLEISDTLVSENSAESGGGIVNISDGIAATLKVDNCTISSNTADDGAGIFNITSNSGGSAVLEISDSTISGNSAAGIQEGLGYGGGVRNDAYEGAIATVRLFNCQVSENTAKSGGGVINNTFGTGSGANMEVSACTFDRNQAAGMSEILGKIEGGGAIFSMAKAGGSVTVTLTDTVFSGNSAAQVGGAVCHQAWGESGSSALTVTGCTFSGNIANTYNCSQAANPDECMHYYGGGAILNAAGKTGAKSDAVISDCKFLSNTAKGDGGGLFNGSRYGGTATLKMTDSTIDGNTSTGVWGGGGVFSGAEIDEGGQPTAELEMSGCTLSGNKVEMAEEGHVGGGGAVRIGGNFANVTGTLTNCTVSGNEAVMAGGGIVSGGGDSPASLTLTNCTVTDNTSEDGGGIYAFDPVKMKNTIVAKNIATMDSGNDLSEYEAGLYASDGNNLIGDSTGSTEFANDVSGDIVGSASSPADPGLGPLQDNGGSTATHALLEDSPAINTGSDTEAPDSDQRGLGREQTDIGAYEYAATEPGNIDGTGTTDLKDAILALKVTAGMPAGTISLNADVNRDRKIGLAEVIFILGKVSGLR
;
A
#
# COMPACT_ATOMS: atom_id res chain seq x y z
N MET A 1 2.18 -44.90 -11.30
CA MET A 1 1.94 -44.17 -10.05
C MET A 1 3.24 -43.53 -9.63
N THR A 2 3.42 -42.25 -9.94
CA THR A 2 4.56 -41.45 -9.49
C THR A 2 4.41 -41.14 -7.99
N ASN A 3 5.49 -40.77 -7.30
CA ASN A 3 5.45 -40.38 -5.88
C ASN A 3 4.43 -39.24 -5.61
N THR A 4 4.23 -38.36 -6.59
CA THR A 4 3.23 -37.28 -6.59
C THR A 4 1.79 -37.80 -6.58
N GLU A 5 1.50 -38.87 -7.33
CA GLU A 5 0.17 -39.51 -7.35
C GLU A 5 -0.13 -40.28 -6.06
N TYR A 6 0.90 -40.79 -5.36
CA TYR A 6 0.75 -41.46 -4.07
C TYR A 6 0.55 -40.45 -2.91
N ARG A 7 1.26 -39.32 -2.92
CA ARG A 7 1.11 -38.23 -1.93
C ARG A 7 -0.25 -37.52 -2.04
N ASN A 8 -0.73 -37.25 -3.25
CA ASN A 8 -2.07 -36.68 -3.47
C ASN A 8 -3.21 -37.62 -3.02
N LEU A 9 -2.96 -38.93 -3.00
CA LEU A 9 -3.91 -39.91 -2.50
C LEU A 9 -3.99 -39.88 -0.96
N ILE A 10 -2.88 -39.65 -0.25
CA ILE A 10 -2.84 -39.60 1.23
C ILE A 10 -3.50 -38.31 1.76
N ILE A 11 -3.30 -37.16 1.11
CA ILE A 11 -3.91 -35.88 1.52
C ILE A 11 -5.45 -35.92 1.42
N LYS A 12 -6.02 -36.62 0.42
CA LYS A 12 -7.48 -36.84 0.33
C LYS A 12 -8.05 -37.70 1.46
N PHE A 13 -7.23 -38.49 2.15
CA PHE A 13 -7.66 -39.30 3.29
C PHE A 13 -7.29 -38.71 4.66
N GLY A 14 -6.28 -37.83 4.75
CA GLY A 14 -5.81 -37.22 6.00
C GLY A 14 -6.71 -36.11 6.57
N LEU A 15 -7.47 -35.41 5.73
CA LEU A 15 -8.25 -34.24 6.15
C LEU A 15 -9.52 -34.56 6.98
N ASN A 16 -9.91 -35.83 7.13
CA ASN A 16 -11.15 -36.23 7.81
C ASN A 16 -10.96 -36.87 9.20
N ILE A 17 -9.74 -36.93 9.74
CA ILE A 17 -9.49 -37.66 11.01
C ILE A 17 -9.33 -36.73 12.24
N CYS A 18 -9.16 -35.42 12.09
CA CYS A 18 -8.80 -34.54 13.22
C CYS A 18 -9.91 -33.61 13.77
N MET A 19 -11.21 -33.88 13.52
CA MET A 19 -12.32 -33.19 14.20
C MET A 19 -12.99 -34.02 15.32
N ALA A 20 -12.47 -35.21 15.65
CA ALA A 20 -13.15 -36.14 16.56
C ALA A 20 -12.32 -36.59 17.78
N CYS A 21 -11.37 -35.78 18.28
CA CYS A 21 -10.65 -36.08 19.54
C CYS A 21 -11.37 -35.57 20.81
N GLY A 22 -12.69 -35.74 20.86
CA GLY A 22 -13.49 -35.36 22.02
C GLY A 22 -14.75 -36.20 22.14
N LEU A 23 -14.63 -37.51 22.37
CA LEU A 23 -15.69 -38.32 22.97
C LEU A 23 -15.14 -39.68 23.46
N VAL A 24 -15.20 -39.84 24.78
CA VAL A 24 -14.86 -41.03 25.57
C VAL A 24 -15.84 -42.16 25.27
N PHE A 25 -15.35 -43.38 25.01
CA PHE A 25 -16.04 -44.61 25.44
C PHE A 25 -15.04 -45.70 25.83
N ALA A 26 -15.22 -46.17 27.07
CA ALA A 26 -14.44 -47.21 27.72
C ALA A 26 -14.71 -48.59 27.11
N SER A 27 -13.66 -49.43 27.02
CA SER A 27 -13.83 -50.87 27.12
C SER A 27 -12.70 -51.46 27.98
N LEU A 28 -13.10 -52.18 29.04
CA LEU A 28 -12.21 -52.89 29.96
C LEU A 28 -11.51 -54.03 29.24
N THR A 29 -10.18 -54.09 29.31
CA THR A 29 -9.43 -55.33 29.62
C THR A 29 -8.07 -55.00 30.26
N ALA A 30 -7.76 -55.71 31.34
CA ALA A 30 -6.49 -55.80 32.08
C ALA A 30 -5.78 -54.48 32.46
N SER A 31 -5.79 -54.14 33.75
CA SER A 31 -4.96 -53.06 34.31
C SER A 31 -3.47 -53.37 34.09
N PRO A 32 -2.74 -52.61 33.25
CA PRO A 32 -1.29 -52.57 33.35
C PRO A 32 -0.96 -51.85 34.66
N ALA A 33 0.23 -52.11 35.21
CA ALA A 33 0.77 -51.27 36.28
C ALA A 33 0.68 -49.80 35.84
N ILE A 34 0.27 -48.91 36.75
CA ILE A 34 0.23 -47.46 36.51
C ILE A 34 1.68 -47.02 36.27
N PHE A 35 2.08 -46.92 35.00
CA PHE A 35 3.32 -46.25 34.64
C PHE A 35 3.06 -44.77 34.92
N ALA A 36 3.60 -44.26 36.02
CA ALA A 36 3.59 -42.82 36.28
C ALA A 36 4.52 -42.18 35.24
N ALA A 37 3.95 -41.59 34.19
CA ALA A 37 4.68 -40.90 33.14
C ALA A 37 5.19 -39.53 33.65
N THR A 38 6.01 -39.55 34.69
CA THR A 38 6.52 -38.36 35.36
C THR A 38 8.04 -38.34 35.29
N VAL A 39 8.57 -37.26 34.72
CA VAL A 39 10.00 -36.96 34.76
C VAL A 39 10.38 -36.61 36.19
N ALA A 40 11.32 -37.38 36.74
CA ALA A 40 11.67 -37.38 38.16
C ALA A 40 13.10 -36.88 38.44
N ASN A 41 13.92 -36.69 37.40
CA ASN A 41 15.26 -36.12 37.53
C ASN A 41 15.69 -35.38 36.26
N LEU A 42 16.78 -34.61 36.36
CA LEU A 42 17.32 -33.79 35.28
C LEU A 42 18.40 -34.50 34.46
N ASN A 43 18.60 -35.81 34.66
CA ASN A 43 19.60 -36.56 33.92
C ASN A 43 19.17 -36.69 32.45
N ASP A 44 20.12 -36.79 31.53
CA ASP A 44 19.81 -37.05 30.10
C ASP A 44 19.25 -38.47 29.89
N SER A 45 19.70 -39.43 30.69
CA SER A 45 19.35 -40.85 30.56
C SER A 45 19.23 -41.53 31.93
N GLY A 46 18.74 -42.77 31.91
CA GLY A 46 18.45 -43.55 33.11
C GLY A 46 17.00 -43.38 33.58
N GLU A 47 16.61 -44.21 34.53
CA GLU A 47 15.26 -44.22 35.09
C GLU A 47 14.84 -42.84 35.59
N GLY A 48 13.62 -42.42 35.27
CA GLY A 48 13.06 -41.12 35.65
C GLY A 48 13.54 -39.92 34.80
N SER A 49 14.43 -40.10 33.83
CA SER A 49 14.78 -39.02 32.88
C SER A 49 13.67 -38.78 31.86
N LEU A 50 13.66 -37.59 31.22
CA LEU A 50 12.71 -37.29 30.14
C LEU A 50 12.77 -38.33 29.01
N ARG A 51 13.98 -38.72 28.60
CA ARG A 51 14.19 -39.72 27.56
C ARG A 51 13.59 -41.07 27.92
N HIS A 52 13.84 -41.53 29.16
CA HIS A 52 13.32 -42.79 29.65
C HIS A 52 11.79 -42.78 29.73
N VAL A 53 11.21 -41.67 30.21
CA VAL A 53 9.75 -41.54 30.33
C VAL A 53 9.09 -41.53 28.95
N ILE A 54 9.63 -40.79 27.97
CA ILE A 54 9.14 -40.80 26.58
C ILE A 54 9.22 -42.21 25.99
N GLU A 55 10.33 -42.92 26.18
CA GLU A 55 10.52 -44.26 25.62
C GLU A 55 9.48 -45.26 26.13
N ASN A 56 9.16 -45.22 27.42
CA ASN A 56 8.28 -46.19 28.09
C ASN A 56 6.79 -45.80 28.13
N ALA A 57 6.45 -44.53 27.90
CA ALA A 57 5.06 -44.06 27.89
C ALA A 57 4.23 -44.73 26.76
N PRO A 58 2.98 -45.17 27.02
CA PRO A 58 2.06 -45.58 25.95
C PRO A 58 1.76 -44.46 24.95
N ALA A 59 1.29 -44.80 23.74
CA ALA A 59 0.80 -43.79 22.81
C ALA A 59 -0.46 -43.12 23.37
N GLY A 60 -0.54 -41.80 23.27
CA GLY A 60 -1.60 -40.95 23.83
C GLY A 60 -1.37 -40.54 25.29
N GLU A 61 -0.29 -40.98 25.93
CA GLU A 61 -0.02 -40.70 27.34
C GLU A 61 0.32 -39.22 27.61
N VAL A 62 0.04 -38.76 28.83
CA VAL A 62 0.40 -37.43 29.32
C VAL A 62 1.65 -37.52 30.20
N ILE A 63 2.75 -36.94 29.72
CA ILE A 63 4.01 -36.82 30.44
C ILE A 63 4.02 -35.54 31.25
N THR A 64 4.37 -35.63 32.54
CA THR A 64 4.48 -34.50 33.47
C THR A 64 5.86 -34.42 34.10
N PHE A 65 6.17 -33.33 34.79
CA PHE A 65 7.44 -33.16 35.51
C PHE A 65 7.19 -32.97 37.00
N SER A 66 7.97 -33.67 37.83
CA SER A 66 8.02 -33.48 39.29
C SER A 66 9.24 -32.66 39.75
N VAL A 67 10.10 -32.29 38.80
CA VAL A 67 11.34 -31.53 39.00
C VAL A 67 11.34 -30.26 38.15
N THR A 68 12.23 -29.33 38.49
CA THR A 68 12.48 -28.07 37.79
C THR A 68 13.96 -27.91 37.55
N GLY A 69 14.36 -27.23 36.48
CA GLY A 69 15.76 -26.97 36.13
C GLY A 69 16.08 -27.27 34.67
N THR A 70 17.35 -27.53 34.38
CA THR A 70 17.82 -27.80 33.01
C THR A 70 18.13 -29.28 32.82
N VAL A 71 17.48 -29.90 31.83
CA VAL A 71 17.87 -31.20 31.28
C VAL A 71 18.88 -30.94 30.16
N GLN A 72 20.16 -31.26 30.40
CA GLN A 72 21.20 -31.16 29.39
C GLN A 72 21.24 -32.43 28.56
N LEU A 73 21.02 -32.32 27.25
CA LEU A 73 21.05 -33.46 26.34
C LEU A 73 22.48 -33.72 25.84
N SER A 74 22.81 -35.00 25.66
CA SER A 74 23.99 -35.45 24.91
C SER A 74 23.66 -35.92 23.49
N GLN A 75 22.36 -36.05 23.18
CA GLN A 75 21.83 -36.47 21.88
C GLN A 75 20.38 -36.04 21.73
N ARG A 76 19.90 -35.88 20.49
CA ARG A 76 18.50 -35.54 20.23
C ARG A 76 17.49 -36.51 20.84
N ILE A 77 16.29 -36.04 21.16
CA ILE A 77 15.13 -36.88 21.50
C ILE A 77 14.27 -37.07 20.24
N ILE A 78 13.82 -38.29 19.98
CA ILE A 78 12.93 -38.59 18.85
C ILE A 78 11.60 -39.14 19.38
N ILE A 79 10.49 -38.54 18.96
CA ILE A 79 9.14 -38.97 19.32
C ILE A 79 8.45 -39.57 18.10
N ARG A 80 8.04 -40.84 18.23
CA ARG A 80 7.38 -41.65 17.16
C ARG A 80 6.00 -42.18 17.57
N LYS A 81 5.39 -41.57 18.58
CA LYS A 81 4.07 -41.92 19.09
C LYS A 81 3.38 -40.67 19.58
N ASN A 82 2.05 -40.70 19.54
CA ASN A 82 1.27 -39.57 20.02
C ASN A 82 1.54 -39.36 21.50
N LEU A 83 1.78 -38.13 21.93
CA LEU A 83 2.08 -37.79 23.33
C LEU A 83 1.59 -36.40 23.67
N THR A 84 1.25 -36.18 24.93
CA THR A 84 1.14 -34.85 25.53
C THR A 84 2.27 -34.68 26.53
N ILE A 85 3.01 -33.56 26.49
CA ILE A 85 4.11 -33.26 27.41
C ILE A 85 3.80 -31.93 28.10
N THR A 86 3.56 -31.97 29.41
CA THR A 86 3.21 -30.79 30.21
C THR A 86 4.34 -30.47 31.18
N GLY A 87 5.10 -29.43 30.85
CA GLY A 87 6.12 -28.85 31.69
C GLY A 87 5.54 -28.08 32.89
N PRO A 88 6.35 -27.81 33.92
CA PRO A 88 5.92 -27.07 35.10
C PRO A 88 5.80 -25.56 34.84
N GLY A 89 6.22 -25.07 33.66
CA GLY A 89 6.27 -23.66 33.26
C GLY A 89 7.56 -23.36 32.50
N ARG A 90 7.49 -22.52 31.45
CA ARG A 90 8.65 -22.23 30.56
C ARG A 90 9.86 -21.66 31.30
N ASP A 91 9.65 -20.91 32.37
CA ASP A 91 10.72 -20.35 33.21
C ASP A 91 11.30 -21.37 34.22
N MET A 92 10.69 -22.54 34.34
CA MET A 92 11.02 -23.56 35.35
C MET A 92 11.69 -24.80 34.76
N MET A 93 11.52 -25.08 33.47
CA MET A 93 12.07 -26.28 32.84
C MET A 93 12.67 -25.97 31.47
N THR A 94 13.97 -26.20 31.35
CA THR A 94 14.72 -26.05 30.10
C THR A 94 15.22 -27.40 29.61
N ILE A 95 14.95 -27.73 28.35
CA ILE A 95 15.58 -28.83 27.64
C ILE A 95 16.68 -28.22 26.76
N ARG A 96 17.94 -28.55 27.03
CA ARG A 96 19.10 -27.87 26.43
C ARG A 96 19.92 -28.82 25.55
N GLY A 97 20.15 -28.45 24.29
CA GLY A 97 20.90 -29.28 23.32
C GLY A 97 22.43 -29.23 23.45
N GLY A 98 22.97 -28.24 24.18
CA GLY A 98 24.42 -28.12 24.43
C GLY A 98 25.25 -27.52 23.29
N GLY A 99 24.63 -27.09 22.19
CA GLY A 99 25.31 -26.47 21.04
C GLY A 99 25.90 -27.46 20.04
N SER A 100 25.68 -28.76 20.23
CA SER A 100 26.19 -29.82 19.34
C SER A 100 25.09 -30.70 18.75
N GLU A 101 23.86 -30.62 19.27
CA GLU A 101 22.78 -31.54 18.93
C GLU A 101 21.44 -30.82 18.82
N ARG A 102 20.61 -31.28 17.89
CA ARG A 102 19.19 -30.95 17.83
C ARG A 102 18.52 -31.38 19.12
N ILE A 103 17.55 -30.61 19.63
CA ILE A 103 16.86 -30.98 20.87
C ILE A 103 15.81 -32.06 20.61
N LEU A 104 14.88 -31.82 19.68
CA LEU A 104 13.71 -32.67 19.47
C LEU A 104 13.42 -32.97 18.00
N SER A 105 12.94 -34.18 17.71
CA SER A 105 12.39 -34.57 16.41
C SER A 105 11.06 -35.28 16.56
N ILE A 106 10.05 -34.82 15.82
CA ILE A 106 8.72 -35.39 15.71
C ILE A 106 8.58 -36.04 14.33
N ASP A 107 8.16 -37.29 14.28
CA ASP A 107 8.19 -38.11 13.06
C ASP A 107 6.80 -38.70 12.80
N THR A 108 6.03 -38.07 11.91
CA THR A 108 4.70 -38.53 11.42
C THR A 108 3.61 -38.74 12.49
N VAL A 109 3.75 -38.12 13.67
CA VAL A 109 2.83 -38.29 14.82
C VAL A 109 2.29 -36.97 15.35
N CYS A 110 1.29 -37.05 16.25
CA CYS A 110 0.67 -35.89 16.90
C CYS A 110 1.22 -35.68 18.31
N VAL A 111 1.87 -34.53 18.55
CA VAL A 111 2.49 -34.20 19.84
C VAL A 111 2.05 -32.81 20.29
N SER A 112 1.60 -32.72 21.54
CA SER A 112 1.30 -31.45 22.21
C SER A 112 2.30 -31.22 23.33
N ILE A 113 2.92 -30.03 23.38
CA ILE A 113 3.91 -29.67 24.38
C ILE A 113 3.55 -28.32 25.00
N SER A 114 3.59 -28.24 26.33
CA SER A 114 3.33 -27.00 27.05
C SER A 114 4.32 -26.71 28.15
N GLY A 115 4.57 -25.43 28.42
CA GLY A 115 5.30 -24.98 29.61
C GLY A 115 6.77 -25.42 29.65
N LEU A 116 7.46 -25.47 28.51
CA LEU A 116 8.86 -25.85 28.39
C LEU A 116 9.67 -24.80 27.62
N THR A 117 10.96 -24.72 27.93
CA THR A 117 11.95 -23.97 27.14
C THR A 117 12.89 -24.92 26.39
N PHE A 118 13.08 -24.70 25.10
CA PHE A 118 14.01 -25.42 24.24
C PHE A 118 15.15 -24.47 23.85
N SER A 119 16.38 -24.75 24.30
CA SER A 119 17.49 -23.83 24.05
C SER A 119 18.83 -24.45 23.71
N ASN A 120 19.65 -23.67 23.00
CA ASN A 120 21.03 -24.02 22.68
C ASN A 120 21.15 -25.40 22.02
N GLY A 121 20.22 -25.71 21.12
CA GLY A 121 20.31 -26.81 20.16
C GLY A 121 21.11 -26.39 18.94
N ASN A 122 21.75 -27.36 18.28
CA ASN A 122 22.51 -27.14 17.05
C ASN A 122 22.28 -28.28 16.05
N SER A 123 22.09 -27.98 14.77
CA SER A 123 21.96 -29.00 13.73
C SER A 123 22.63 -28.56 12.43
N ASP A 124 23.49 -29.40 11.85
CA ASP A 124 24.05 -29.23 10.50
C ASP A 124 23.02 -29.55 9.39
N ALA A 125 21.74 -29.41 9.69
CA ALA A 125 20.59 -29.67 8.82
C ALA A 125 19.47 -28.71 9.27
N GLY A 126 18.21 -29.13 9.32
CA GLY A 126 17.12 -28.27 9.78
C GLY A 126 16.66 -28.46 11.23
N GLY A 127 16.10 -27.42 11.85
CA GLY A 127 15.47 -27.46 13.18
C GLY A 127 16.49 -27.60 14.31
N GLY A 128 17.15 -26.51 14.70
CA GLY A 128 18.18 -26.52 15.74
C GLY A 128 17.60 -26.88 17.10
N GLY A 129 16.45 -26.28 17.43
CA GLY A 129 15.62 -26.70 18.55
C GLY A 129 14.79 -27.92 18.18
N ILE A 130 13.83 -27.73 17.27
CA ILE A 130 12.81 -28.73 16.98
C ILE A 130 12.70 -28.98 15.47
N TYR A 131 12.59 -30.24 15.09
CA TYR A 131 12.24 -30.66 13.74
C TYR A 131 10.92 -31.42 13.73
N ASN A 132 9.92 -30.93 13.02
CA ASN A 132 8.63 -31.59 12.80
C ASN A 132 8.55 -32.10 11.35
N PHE A 133 8.66 -33.42 11.17
CA PHE A 133 8.65 -34.06 9.86
C PHE A 133 7.32 -34.77 9.63
N GLU A 134 6.53 -34.24 8.69
CA GLU A 134 5.19 -34.74 8.29
C GLU A 134 4.26 -35.05 9.49
N GLY A 135 4.51 -34.40 10.64
CA GLY A 135 3.81 -34.59 11.91
C GLY A 135 2.90 -33.43 12.27
N VAL A 136 2.18 -33.55 13.39
CA VAL A 136 1.36 -32.47 13.97
C VAL A 136 1.97 -32.08 15.31
N LEU A 137 2.47 -30.86 15.43
CA LEU A 137 3.08 -30.34 16.64
C LEU A 137 2.32 -29.11 17.13
N THR A 138 1.88 -29.13 18.39
CA THR A 138 1.35 -27.96 19.09
C THR A 138 2.28 -27.57 20.23
N LEU A 139 2.71 -26.31 20.24
CA LEU A 139 3.45 -25.70 21.34
C LEU A 139 2.57 -24.64 22.02
N GLU A 140 2.38 -24.75 23.33
CA GLU A 140 1.62 -23.78 24.11
C GLU A 140 2.41 -23.28 25.33
N ASN A 141 2.50 -21.97 25.52
CA ASN A 141 3.24 -21.40 26.65
C ASN A 141 4.71 -21.88 26.70
N CYS A 142 5.35 -21.99 25.54
CA CYS A 142 6.73 -22.49 25.41
C CYS A 142 7.68 -21.38 24.94
N THR A 143 8.99 -21.59 25.16
CA THR A 143 10.05 -20.75 24.62
C THR A 143 10.99 -21.59 23.76
N VAL A 144 11.35 -21.12 22.57
CA VAL A 144 12.37 -21.71 21.71
C VAL A 144 13.43 -20.65 21.46
N SER A 145 14.60 -20.80 22.07
CA SER A 145 15.59 -19.72 22.05
C SER A 145 17.05 -20.11 21.96
N GLY A 146 17.86 -19.29 21.29
CA GLY A 146 19.31 -19.52 21.23
C GLY A 146 19.69 -20.79 20.49
N ASN A 147 18.89 -21.24 19.51
CA ASN A 147 19.15 -22.45 18.75
C ASN A 147 19.74 -22.11 17.37
N THR A 148 20.54 -23.02 16.83
CA THR A 148 21.24 -22.83 15.55
C THR A 148 21.01 -23.99 14.60
N ALA A 149 20.78 -23.71 13.33
CA ALA A 149 20.69 -24.72 12.29
C ALA A 149 21.08 -24.17 10.91
N ILE A 150 21.06 -24.99 9.86
CA ILE A 150 21.10 -24.49 8.48
C ILE A 150 19.72 -23.95 8.09
N TRP A 151 18.65 -24.69 8.37
CA TRP A 151 17.26 -24.27 8.11
C TRP A 151 16.43 -24.28 9.38
N GLY A 152 15.70 -23.21 9.71
CA GLY A 152 14.88 -23.20 10.92
C GLY A 152 15.75 -23.26 12.18
N GLY A 153 16.48 -22.18 12.46
CA GLY A 153 17.38 -22.11 13.62
C GLY A 153 16.68 -22.56 14.90
N GLY A 154 15.47 -22.05 15.13
CA GLY A 154 14.57 -22.50 16.19
C GLY A 154 13.83 -23.79 15.82
N ILE A 155 12.91 -23.69 14.85
CA ILE A 155 12.03 -24.78 14.45
C ILE A 155 12.00 -24.93 12.93
N LEU A 156 12.13 -26.17 12.45
CA LEU A 156 11.75 -26.54 11.08
C LEU A 156 10.49 -27.39 11.10
N ASN A 157 9.47 -26.96 10.37
CA ASN A 157 8.28 -27.71 10.00
C ASN A 157 8.37 -28.13 8.53
N ASP A 158 8.44 -29.43 8.26
CA ASP A 158 8.72 -30.01 6.95
C ASP A 158 7.57 -30.94 6.55
N GLY A 159 6.72 -30.47 5.66
CA GLY A 159 5.49 -31.14 5.23
C GLY A 159 4.44 -31.36 6.34
N GLY A 160 4.68 -30.82 7.55
CA GLY A 160 3.87 -31.03 8.75
C GLY A 160 2.89 -29.90 9.05
N SER A 161 2.20 -30.01 10.18
CA SER A 161 1.38 -28.96 10.78
C SER A 161 1.99 -28.53 12.11
N LEU A 162 2.25 -27.23 12.26
CA LEU A 162 2.82 -26.62 13.45
C LEU A 162 1.90 -25.51 13.97
N VAL A 163 1.55 -25.58 15.24
CA VAL A 163 0.75 -24.55 15.93
C VAL A 163 1.54 -24.02 17.12
N LEU A 164 1.75 -22.71 17.18
CA LEU A 164 2.31 -22.01 18.34
C LEU A 164 1.24 -21.10 18.96
N LYS A 165 1.06 -21.22 20.27
CA LYS A 165 0.15 -20.36 21.03
C LYS A 165 0.82 -19.85 22.30
N ASN A 166 0.81 -18.53 22.48
CA ASN A 166 1.45 -17.87 23.62
C ASN A 166 2.92 -18.29 23.80
N CYS A 167 3.65 -18.35 22.69
CA CYS A 167 5.03 -18.79 22.66
C CYS A 167 6.00 -17.61 22.50
N THR A 168 7.28 -17.89 22.74
CA THR A 168 8.38 -16.98 22.40
C THR A 168 9.40 -17.74 21.54
N VAL A 169 9.73 -17.19 20.38
CA VAL A 169 10.77 -17.71 19.48
C VAL A 169 11.82 -16.61 19.32
N SER A 170 12.96 -16.74 20.00
CA SER A 170 13.95 -15.66 20.02
C SER A 170 15.40 -16.09 19.92
N ASP A 171 16.28 -15.20 19.47
CA ASP A 171 17.73 -15.44 19.45
C ASP A 171 18.15 -16.70 18.69
N ASN A 172 17.33 -17.15 17.73
CA ASN A 172 17.66 -18.32 16.93
C ASN A 172 18.38 -17.88 15.65
N THR A 173 19.31 -18.72 15.19
CA THR A 173 20.16 -18.41 14.04
C THR A 173 20.11 -19.51 12.99
N ALA A 174 19.81 -19.14 11.76
CA ALA A 174 20.04 -19.99 10.60
C ALA A 174 21.34 -19.58 9.90
N ASN A 175 22.30 -20.49 9.84
CA ASN A 175 23.55 -20.31 9.12
C ASN A 175 23.43 -21.08 7.80
N ASP A 176 22.95 -20.41 6.75
CA ASP A 176 22.95 -21.02 5.43
C ASP A 176 24.40 -21.38 5.05
N GLY A 177 24.60 -22.52 4.41
CA GLY A 177 25.92 -23.13 4.19
C GLY A 177 26.82 -22.36 3.22
N GLY A 178 26.54 -21.08 2.96
CA GLY A 178 27.16 -20.24 1.93
C GLY A 178 26.61 -20.49 0.52
N ASP A 179 25.44 -21.12 0.40
CA ASP A 179 24.80 -21.36 -0.90
C ASP A 179 23.89 -20.16 -1.25
N THR A 180 24.38 -19.31 -2.14
CA THR A 180 23.67 -18.09 -2.60
C THR A 180 22.49 -18.38 -3.51
N ASP A 181 22.26 -19.65 -3.89
CA ASP A 181 21.20 -20.07 -4.77
C ASP A 181 19.97 -20.55 -3.97
N SER A 182 19.12 -19.59 -3.58
CA SER A 182 17.65 -19.74 -3.46
C SER A 182 16.99 -20.52 -2.30
N ASN A 183 17.70 -20.98 -1.27
CA ASN A 183 17.03 -21.65 -0.15
C ASN A 183 16.81 -20.69 1.03
N ALA A 184 15.63 -20.06 1.11
CA ALA A 184 15.26 -19.24 2.26
C ALA A 184 15.42 -20.03 3.58
N SER A 185 16.15 -19.48 4.55
CA SER A 185 16.65 -20.21 5.72
C SER A 185 16.14 -19.58 7.02
N GLY A 186 14.87 -19.83 7.37
CA GLY A 186 14.21 -19.18 8.52
C GLY A 186 15.01 -19.20 9.82
N GLY A 187 15.35 -18.04 10.39
CA GLY A 187 16.17 -17.96 11.61
C GLY A 187 15.41 -18.47 12.84
N GLY A 188 14.18 -17.99 13.04
CA GLY A 188 13.28 -18.47 14.07
C GLY A 188 12.53 -19.73 13.63
N LEU A 189 11.68 -19.56 12.61
CA LEU A 189 10.74 -20.58 12.12
C LEU A 189 10.93 -20.79 10.62
N HIS A 190 11.02 -22.05 10.19
CA HIS A 190 11.02 -22.43 8.79
C HIS A 190 9.84 -23.38 8.55
N ASN A 191 8.90 -22.99 7.69
CA ASN A 191 7.78 -23.81 7.22
C ASN A 191 8.00 -24.18 5.75
N TYR A 192 8.28 -25.46 5.50
CA TYR A 192 8.53 -26.01 4.17
C TYR A 192 7.39 -26.94 3.78
N ASP A 193 6.65 -26.61 2.71
CA ASP A 193 5.52 -27.40 2.20
C ASP A 193 4.47 -27.79 3.27
N GLY A 194 4.36 -26.98 4.33
CA GLY A 194 3.58 -27.28 5.53
C GLY A 194 2.56 -26.21 5.90
N SER A 195 1.91 -26.41 7.03
CA SER A 195 1.01 -25.44 7.64
C SER A 195 1.56 -24.95 8.97
N LEU A 196 1.67 -23.63 9.13
CA LEU A 196 2.10 -22.95 10.34
C LEU A 196 1.02 -21.96 10.79
N GLU A 197 0.52 -22.13 12.02
CA GLU A 197 -0.36 -21.17 12.68
C GLU A 197 0.33 -20.66 13.95
N ILE A 198 0.48 -19.34 14.07
CA ILE A 198 1.01 -18.69 15.27
C ILE A 198 -0.01 -17.70 15.82
N SER A 199 -0.23 -17.76 17.13
CA SER A 199 -1.15 -16.87 17.87
C SER A 199 -0.54 -16.42 19.19
N ASP A 200 -0.79 -15.16 19.58
CA ASP A 200 -0.31 -14.58 20.83
C ASP A 200 1.21 -14.75 21.04
N THR A 201 1.98 -14.79 19.95
CA THR A 201 3.37 -15.25 19.96
C THR A 201 4.33 -14.10 19.63
N LEU A 202 5.47 -14.08 20.31
CA LEU A 202 6.59 -13.19 20.03
C LEU A 202 7.64 -13.94 19.18
N VAL A 203 8.00 -13.38 18.03
CA VAL A 203 9.12 -13.84 17.20
C VAL A 203 10.12 -12.71 17.08
N SER A 204 11.23 -12.76 17.81
CA SER A 204 12.14 -11.63 17.91
C SER A 204 13.62 -11.97 17.96
N GLU A 205 14.48 -11.06 17.52
CA GLU A 205 15.95 -11.21 17.62
C GLU A 205 16.47 -12.48 16.93
N ASN A 206 15.73 -13.02 15.96
CA ASN A 206 16.19 -14.14 15.17
C ASN A 206 16.98 -13.63 13.95
N SER A 207 17.99 -14.40 13.55
CA SER A 207 18.90 -14.02 12.46
C SER A 207 19.01 -15.13 11.43
N ALA A 208 19.08 -14.74 10.16
CA ALA A 208 19.31 -15.65 9.05
C ALA A 208 20.07 -14.95 7.91
N GLU A 209 20.47 -15.68 6.87
CA GLU A 209 20.79 -15.07 5.58
C GLU A 209 19.50 -14.62 4.86
N SER A 210 18.47 -15.46 4.86
CA SER A 210 17.14 -15.14 4.29
C SER A 210 16.02 -15.56 5.25
N GLY A 211 15.10 -14.66 5.59
CA GLY A 211 13.97 -14.95 6.47
C GLY A 211 14.32 -14.93 7.97
N GLY A 212 14.79 -13.79 8.49
CA GLY A 212 15.32 -13.68 9.86
C GLY A 212 14.38 -14.27 10.92
N GLY A 213 13.12 -13.81 10.93
CA GLY A 213 12.08 -14.34 11.81
C GLY A 213 11.49 -15.64 11.31
N ILE A 214 10.77 -15.57 10.18
CA ILE A 214 9.95 -16.68 9.65
C ILE A 214 10.18 -16.86 8.15
N VAL A 215 10.31 -18.10 7.69
CA VAL A 215 10.19 -18.49 6.28
C VAL A 215 8.96 -19.35 6.09
N ASN A 216 8.17 -19.03 5.06
CA ASN A 216 7.11 -19.87 4.51
C ASN A 216 7.43 -20.17 3.05
N ILE A 217 7.80 -21.42 2.74
CA ILE A 217 8.23 -21.82 1.41
C ILE A 217 7.39 -22.97 0.86
N SER A 218 6.91 -22.77 -0.37
CA SER A 218 6.21 -23.77 -1.18
C SER A 218 7.11 -24.26 -2.30
N ASP A 219 7.43 -25.55 -2.29
CA ASP A 219 8.27 -26.26 -3.26
C ASP A 219 7.50 -27.36 -4.02
N GLY A 220 6.28 -27.02 -4.44
CA GLY A 220 5.39 -27.90 -5.21
C GLY A 220 4.16 -28.38 -4.44
N ILE A 221 4.10 -28.12 -3.13
CA ILE A 221 2.89 -28.24 -2.31
C ILE A 221 2.56 -26.87 -1.72
N ALA A 222 1.28 -26.60 -1.47
CA ALA A 222 0.88 -25.34 -0.87
C ALA A 222 1.44 -25.19 0.55
N ALA A 223 2.11 -24.07 0.82
CA ALA A 223 2.62 -23.71 2.14
C ALA A 223 1.77 -22.57 2.73
N THR A 224 1.28 -22.75 3.96
CA THR A 224 0.39 -21.78 4.62
C THR A 224 1.00 -21.27 5.92
N LEU A 225 0.99 -19.95 6.10
CA LEU A 225 1.38 -19.27 7.33
C LEU A 225 0.26 -18.32 7.76
N LYS A 226 -0.30 -18.57 8.94
CA LYS A 226 -1.27 -17.70 9.59
C LYS A 226 -0.69 -17.11 10.86
N VAL A 227 -0.76 -15.78 10.97
CA VAL A 227 -0.21 -14.99 12.07
C VAL A 227 -1.32 -14.15 12.67
N ASP A 228 -1.65 -14.38 13.94
CA ASP A 228 -2.77 -13.71 14.61
C ASP A 228 -2.34 -13.14 15.97
N ASN A 229 -2.60 -11.87 16.23
CA ASN A 229 -2.25 -11.20 17.49
C ASN A 229 -0.78 -11.45 17.92
N CYS A 230 0.15 -11.36 16.98
CA CYS A 230 1.57 -11.64 17.19
C CYS A 230 2.42 -10.37 17.10
N THR A 231 3.64 -10.47 17.63
CA THR A 231 4.69 -9.47 17.43
C THR A 231 5.88 -10.14 16.75
N ILE A 232 6.28 -9.62 15.59
CA ILE A 232 7.44 -10.08 14.83
C ILE A 232 8.40 -8.90 14.74
N SER A 233 9.46 -8.92 15.55
CA SER A 233 10.26 -7.71 15.76
C SER A 233 11.75 -7.94 15.88
N SER A 234 12.54 -6.96 15.44
CA SER A 234 14.00 -6.97 15.62
C SER A 234 14.69 -8.22 15.06
N ASN A 235 14.10 -8.85 14.04
CA ASN A 235 14.73 -9.93 13.32
C ASN A 235 15.64 -9.35 12.22
N THR A 236 16.74 -10.04 11.93
CA THR A 236 17.75 -9.57 10.98
C THR A 236 18.00 -10.61 9.91
N ALA A 237 18.11 -10.17 8.67
CA ALA A 237 18.57 -11.02 7.58
C ALA A 237 19.29 -10.22 6.49
N ASP A 238 19.88 -10.90 5.52
CA ASP A 238 20.23 -10.24 4.26
C ASP A 238 18.97 -9.97 3.44
N ASP A 239 17.94 -10.83 3.52
CA ASP A 239 16.65 -10.70 2.84
C ASP A 239 15.45 -11.17 3.68
N GLY A 240 14.30 -10.50 3.57
CA GLY A 240 13.04 -10.92 4.20
C GLY A 240 13.11 -10.99 5.72
N ALA A 241 13.61 -9.94 6.39
CA ALA A 241 14.08 -10.05 7.78
C ALA A 241 13.00 -10.45 8.79
N GLY A 242 11.79 -9.89 8.71
CA GLY A 242 10.66 -10.35 9.53
C GLY A 242 10.10 -11.69 9.02
N ILE A 243 9.50 -11.67 7.84
CA ILE A 243 8.90 -12.84 7.19
C ILE A 243 9.31 -12.92 5.72
N PHE A 244 9.65 -14.10 5.24
CA PHE A 244 9.82 -14.39 3.82
C PHE A 244 8.81 -15.46 3.38
N ASN A 245 7.86 -15.06 2.55
CA ASN A 245 6.91 -15.92 1.85
C ASN A 245 7.37 -16.15 0.40
N ILE A 246 7.63 -17.41 0.02
CA ILE A 246 8.27 -17.70 -1.28
C ILE A 246 7.76 -19.01 -1.91
N THR A 247 7.70 -19.02 -3.24
CA THR A 247 7.56 -20.25 -4.03
C THR A 247 8.87 -20.56 -4.75
N SER A 248 9.37 -21.79 -4.72
CA SER A 248 10.65 -22.16 -5.38
C SER A 248 10.50 -22.85 -6.74
N ASN A 249 9.33 -23.38 -7.07
CA ASN A 249 9.12 -24.21 -8.27
C ASN A 249 7.77 -23.94 -8.96
N SER A 250 7.67 -24.36 -10.24
CA SER A 250 6.47 -24.14 -11.06
C SER A 250 5.22 -24.83 -10.52
N GLY A 251 4.18 -24.04 -10.25
CA GLY A 251 2.86 -24.51 -9.81
C GLY A 251 2.65 -24.56 -8.29
N GLY A 252 3.61 -24.07 -7.49
CA GLY A 252 3.46 -23.95 -6.03
C GLY A 252 2.53 -22.79 -5.60
N SER A 253 2.12 -22.81 -4.33
CA SER A 253 1.36 -21.70 -3.72
C SER A 253 1.82 -21.42 -2.29
N ALA A 254 2.32 -20.21 -2.05
CA ALA A 254 2.72 -19.75 -0.72
C ALA A 254 1.72 -18.70 -0.23
N VAL A 255 1.02 -18.96 0.87
CA VAL A 255 -0.01 -18.08 1.41
C VAL A 255 0.38 -17.62 2.82
N LEU A 256 0.48 -16.29 2.98
CA LEU A 256 0.71 -15.61 4.24
C LEU A 256 -0.51 -14.75 4.60
N GLU A 257 -1.11 -15.00 5.75
CA GLU A 257 -2.21 -14.21 6.30
C GLU A 257 -1.84 -13.69 7.69
N ILE A 258 -1.95 -12.38 7.87
CA ILE A 258 -1.58 -11.68 9.10
C ILE A 258 -2.76 -10.83 9.56
N SER A 259 -3.23 -11.07 10.78
CA SER A 259 -4.28 -10.31 11.45
C SER A 259 -3.82 -9.77 12.79
N ASP A 260 -4.26 -8.56 13.14
CA ASP A 260 -4.16 -7.99 14.50
C ASP A 260 -2.72 -7.98 15.05
N SER A 261 -1.71 -7.87 14.18
CA SER A 261 -0.31 -8.13 14.53
C SER A 261 0.60 -6.94 14.27
N THR A 262 1.75 -6.94 14.95
CA THR A 262 2.81 -5.94 14.77
C THR A 262 4.04 -6.57 14.12
N ILE A 263 4.52 -5.93 13.05
CA ILE A 263 5.76 -6.27 12.35
C ILE A 263 6.68 -5.05 12.43
N SER A 264 7.67 -5.08 13.32
CA SER A 264 8.40 -3.85 13.67
C SER A 264 9.90 -4.00 13.87
N GLY A 265 10.67 -3.02 13.39
CA GLY A 265 12.11 -2.96 13.65
C GLY A 265 12.92 -4.10 13.04
N ASN A 266 12.37 -4.80 12.03
CA ASN A 266 13.09 -5.85 11.33
C ASN A 266 14.00 -5.24 10.25
N SER A 267 15.19 -5.80 10.06
CA SER A 267 16.24 -5.21 9.24
C SER A 267 16.81 -6.19 8.22
N ALA A 268 16.57 -5.93 6.93
CA ALA A 268 17.20 -6.62 5.80
C ALA A 268 18.43 -5.83 5.32
N ALA A 269 19.62 -6.20 5.80
CA ALA A 269 20.82 -5.38 5.67
C ALA A 269 21.72 -5.72 4.46
N GLY A 270 21.35 -6.74 3.67
CA GLY A 270 22.14 -7.41 2.62
C GLY A 270 23.44 -6.72 2.19
N ILE A 271 24.59 -7.34 2.41
CA ILE A 271 25.90 -6.73 2.11
C ILE A 271 26.34 -6.82 0.63
N GLN A 272 25.64 -7.60 -0.20
CA GLN A 272 25.95 -7.81 -1.62
C GLN A 272 24.93 -7.13 -2.55
N GLU A 273 25.30 -6.95 -3.82
CA GLU A 273 24.39 -6.47 -4.86
C GLU A 273 23.25 -7.48 -5.09
N GLY A 274 22.00 -7.01 -5.15
CA GLY A 274 20.85 -7.89 -5.33
C GLY A 274 20.37 -8.62 -4.07
N LEU A 275 20.83 -8.22 -2.88
CA LEU A 275 20.30 -8.60 -1.56
C LEU A 275 19.84 -7.34 -0.81
N GLY A 276 19.05 -7.48 0.26
CA GLY A 276 18.55 -6.37 1.09
C GLY A 276 17.07 -6.06 0.87
N TYR A 277 16.25 -7.05 0.53
CA TYR A 277 14.85 -6.87 0.14
C TYR A 277 13.88 -7.24 1.27
N GLY A 278 12.92 -6.37 1.58
CA GLY A 278 11.77 -6.70 2.44
C GLY A 278 12.15 -6.75 3.92
N GLY A 279 12.15 -5.59 4.59
CA GLY A 279 12.52 -5.52 6.01
C GLY A 279 11.48 -6.22 6.89
N GLY A 280 10.21 -5.87 6.73
CA GLY A 280 9.10 -6.52 7.42
C GLY A 280 8.72 -7.85 6.76
N VAL A 281 8.20 -7.80 5.53
CA VAL A 281 7.74 -8.96 4.78
C VAL A 281 8.32 -8.96 3.37
N ARG A 282 8.78 -10.11 2.89
CA ARG A 282 9.11 -10.33 1.48
C ARG A 282 8.19 -11.40 0.91
N ASN A 283 7.58 -11.12 -0.24
CA ASN A 283 6.71 -12.04 -0.97
C ASN A 283 7.19 -12.21 -2.41
N ASP A 284 7.66 -13.41 -2.74
CA ASP A 284 8.20 -13.71 -4.07
C ASP A 284 7.47 -14.91 -4.72
N ALA A 285 6.92 -14.68 -5.91
CA ALA A 285 6.34 -15.71 -6.75
C ALA A 285 7.27 -16.04 -7.93
N TYR A 286 7.63 -17.30 -8.11
CA TYR A 286 8.48 -17.79 -9.21
C TYR A 286 7.63 -18.42 -10.33
N GLU A 287 8.27 -18.78 -11.44
CA GLU A 287 7.65 -19.11 -12.73
C GLU A 287 6.45 -20.07 -12.58
N GLY A 288 5.26 -19.64 -13.02
CA GLY A 288 4.02 -20.43 -12.93
C GLY A 288 3.44 -20.66 -11.52
N ALA A 289 3.98 -20.04 -10.49
CA ALA A 289 3.53 -20.17 -9.10
C ALA A 289 2.84 -18.90 -8.59
N ILE A 290 2.12 -19.01 -7.46
CA ILE A 290 1.40 -17.88 -6.85
C ILE A 290 1.83 -17.68 -5.40
N ALA A 291 2.27 -16.47 -5.06
CA ALA A 291 2.56 -16.07 -3.70
C ALA A 291 1.56 -14.99 -3.25
N THR A 292 0.87 -15.20 -2.13
CA THR A 292 -0.19 -14.33 -1.63
C THR A 292 0.12 -13.82 -0.24
N VAL A 293 -0.07 -12.52 -0.02
CA VAL A 293 0.02 -11.86 1.27
C VAL A 293 -1.28 -11.12 1.58
N ARG A 294 -1.81 -11.34 2.79
CA ARG A 294 -2.95 -10.58 3.33
C ARG A 294 -2.60 -9.98 4.68
N LEU A 295 -2.77 -8.68 4.82
CA LEU A 295 -2.63 -7.95 6.10
C LEU A 295 -3.97 -7.30 6.46
N PHE A 296 -4.47 -7.60 7.65
CA PHE A 296 -5.69 -7.03 8.20
C PHE A 296 -5.45 -6.49 9.62
N ASN A 297 -5.74 -5.21 9.84
CA ASN A 297 -5.59 -4.58 11.15
C ASN A 297 -4.17 -4.73 11.74
N CYS A 298 -3.14 -4.56 10.90
CA CYS A 298 -1.75 -4.73 11.30
C CYS A 298 -1.00 -3.39 11.39
N GLN A 299 0.03 -3.38 12.24
CA GLN A 299 1.03 -2.31 12.29
C GLN A 299 2.34 -2.81 11.68
N VAL A 300 2.78 -2.19 10.58
CA VAL A 300 4.09 -2.45 9.95
C VAL A 300 4.93 -1.20 10.13
N SER A 301 5.93 -1.24 11.02
CA SER A 301 6.63 -0.01 11.40
C SER A 301 8.12 -0.16 11.59
N GLU A 302 8.89 0.89 11.27
CA GLU A 302 10.32 0.97 11.57
C GLU A 302 11.15 -0.18 10.99
N ASN A 303 10.64 -0.84 9.94
CA ASN A 303 11.38 -1.88 9.24
C ASN A 303 12.30 -1.23 8.21
N THR A 304 13.51 -1.78 8.07
CA THR A 304 14.54 -1.25 7.19
C THR A 304 15.00 -2.30 6.20
N ALA A 305 15.15 -1.90 4.94
CA ALA A 305 15.71 -2.73 3.89
C ALA A 305 16.43 -1.83 2.87
N LYS A 306 17.15 -2.41 1.91
CA LYS A 306 17.56 -1.66 0.72
C LYS A 306 16.35 -1.26 -0.13
N SER A 307 15.41 -2.17 -0.31
CA SER A 307 14.14 -1.94 -1.03
C SER A 307 12.96 -2.53 -0.25
N GLY A 308 11.81 -1.86 -0.29
CA GLY A 308 10.59 -2.28 0.41
C GLY A 308 10.80 -2.46 1.91
N GLY A 309 11.04 -1.35 2.63
CA GLY A 309 11.32 -1.37 4.07
C GLY A 309 10.25 -2.15 4.84
N GLY A 310 8.98 -1.86 4.58
CA GLY A 310 7.85 -2.62 5.11
C GLY A 310 7.66 -3.96 4.39
N VAL A 311 7.21 -3.93 3.14
CA VAL A 311 6.83 -5.12 2.38
C VAL A 311 7.36 -5.09 0.95
N ILE A 312 7.77 -6.26 0.46
CA ILE A 312 8.05 -6.53 -0.95
C ILE A 312 7.06 -7.53 -1.54
N ASN A 313 6.62 -7.29 -2.77
CA ASN A 313 5.71 -8.15 -3.52
C ASN A 313 6.13 -8.29 -4.99
N ASN A 314 6.85 -9.36 -5.31
CA ASN A 314 7.50 -9.52 -6.61
C ASN A 314 7.12 -10.81 -7.33
N THR A 315 7.21 -10.74 -8.66
CA THR A 315 7.16 -11.91 -9.53
C THR A 315 8.48 -12.16 -10.24
N PHE A 316 8.76 -13.42 -10.55
CA PHE A 316 9.93 -13.90 -11.27
C PHE A 316 9.50 -14.96 -12.29
N GLY A 317 9.79 -14.72 -13.57
CA GLY A 317 9.48 -15.67 -14.64
C GLY A 317 8.01 -15.66 -15.09
N THR A 318 7.72 -16.37 -16.18
CA THR A 318 6.44 -16.29 -16.88
C THR A 318 5.30 -16.96 -16.11
N GLY A 319 4.10 -16.39 -16.15
CA GLY A 319 2.92 -16.96 -15.48
C GLY A 319 2.95 -16.95 -13.96
N SER A 320 3.93 -16.29 -13.35
CA SER A 320 4.00 -16.09 -11.89
C SER A 320 3.03 -14.99 -11.44
N GLY A 321 2.46 -15.14 -10.25
CA GLY A 321 1.46 -14.21 -9.69
C GLY A 321 1.77 -13.83 -8.25
N ALA A 322 1.94 -12.53 -7.97
CA ALA A 322 2.14 -12.04 -6.60
C ALA A 322 0.96 -11.14 -6.19
N ASN A 323 0.13 -11.63 -5.27
CA ASN A 323 -1.09 -10.98 -4.84
C ASN A 323 -0.94 -10.41 -3.43
N MET A 324 -1.31 -9.15 -3.26
CA MET A 324 -1.28 -8.47 -1.98
C MET A 324 -2.60 -7.78 -1.68
N GLU A 325 -3.12 -8.02 -0.49
CA GLU A 325 -4.28 -7.34 0.05
C GLU A 325 -3.93 -6.75 1.41
N VAL A 326 -4.14 -5.45 1.58
CA VAL A 326 -3.88 -4.75 2.83
C VAL A 326 -5.10 -3.91 3.18
N SER A 327 -5.66 -4.15 4.37
CA SER A 327 -6.83 -3.41 4.85
C SER A 327 -6.73 -3.02 6.32
N ALA A 328 -7.20 -1.82 6.65
CA ALA A 328 -7.20 -1.27 8.00
C ALA A 328 -5.82 -1.29 8.68
N CYS A 329 -4.74 -1.20 7.91
CA CYS A 329 -3.37 -1.29 8.43
C CYS A 329 -2.73 0.09 8.61
N THR A 330 -1.60 0.12 9.31
CA THR A 330 -0.72 1.29 9.40
C THR A 330 0.70 0.92 9.00
N PHE A 331 1.25 1.63 8.02
CA PHE A 331 2.66 1.60 7.63
C PHE A 331 3.34 2.88 8.08
N ASP A 332 4.20 2.78 9.09
CA ASP A 332 4.76 3.94 9.77
C ASP A 332 6.29 3.88 9.85
N ARG A 333 6.97 4.91 9.35
CA ARG A 333 8.44 5.04 9.41
C ARG A 333 9.22 3.85 8.87
N ASN A 334 8.70 3.13 7.89
CA ASN A 334 9.49 2.11 7.20
C ASN A 334 10.46 2.76 6.21
N GLN A 335 11.63 2.14 6.03
CA GLN A 335 12.72 2.74 5.28
C GLN A 335 13.29 1.78 4.22
N ALA A 336 13.28 2.23 2.97
CA ALA A 336 14.08 1.67 1.88
C ALA A 336 15.36 2.51 1.74
N ALA A 337 16.46 2.07 2.35
CA ALA A 337 17.73 2.80 2.44
C ALA A 337 18.71 2.52 1.27
N GLY A 338 18.35 1.62 0.36
CA GLY A 338 19.23 1.11 -0.69
C GLY A 338 19.43 2.11 -1.82
N MET A 339 20.69 2.37 -2.15
CA MET A 339 21.11 2.99 -3.40
C MET A 339 21.66 1.88 -4.29
N SER A 340 20.97 1.57 -5.38
CA SER A 340 21.44 0.60 -6.37
C SER A 340 22.25 1.36 -7.40
N GLU A 341 23.55 1.05 -7.54
CA GLU A 341 24.42 1.65 -8.55
C GLU A 341 24.16 1.08 -9.97
N ILE A 342 23.27 0.08 -10.09
CA ILE A 342 22.93 -0.54 -11.38
C ILE A 342 21.92 0.33 -12.12
N LEU A 343 22.44 1.05 -13.11
CA LEU A 343 21.72 1.82 -14.12
C LEU A 343 20.53 1.02 -14.68
N GLY A 344 19.31 1.55 -14.51
CA GLY A 344 18.07 0.99 -15.08
C GLY A 344 17.20 0.10 -14.17
N LYS A 345 17.52 -0.09 -12.89
CA LYS A 345 16.58 -0.67 -11.90
C LYS A 345 16.03 0.41 -10.98
N ILE A 346 14.72 0.62 -11.00
CA ILE A 346 14.08 1.50 -10.02
C ILE A 346 13.88 0.74 -8.71
N GLU A 347 14.50 1.22 -7.64
CA GLU A 347 14.40 0.67 -6.28
C GLU A 347 13.91 1.75 -5.31
N GLY A 348 12.95 1.45 -4.43
CA GLY A 348 12.40 2.40 -3.46
C GLY A 348 10.90 2.21 -3.28
N GLY A 349 10.31 2.54 -2.14
CA GLY A 349 9.02 2.02 -1.70
C GLY A 349 9.05 1.81 -0.21
N GLY A 350 9.30 2.88 0.57
CA GLY A 350 9.67 2.78 1.99
C GLY A 350 8.74 1.86 2.79
N ALA A 351 7.44 1.94 2.51
CA ALA A 351 6.45 1.01 3.01
C ALA A 351 6.31 -0.23 2.12
N ILE A 352 5.99 -0.07 0.83
CA ILE A 352 5.69 -1.17 -0.08
C ILE A 352 6.46 -0.99 -1.39
N PHE A 353 7.13 -2.05 -1.81
CA PHE A 353 7.66 -2.17 -3.17
C PHE A 353 7.03 -3.37 -3.87
N SER A 354 6.58 -3.17 -5.11
CA SER A 354 5.96 -4.23 -5.90
C SER A 354 6.34 -4.14 -7.37
N MET A 355 6.70 -5.29 -7.98
CA MET A 355 7.25 -5.34 -9.32
C MET A 355 6.83 -6.59 -10.10
N ALA A 356 6.19 -6.39 -11.26
CA ALA A 356 6.00 -7.44 -12.24
C ALA A 356 7.21 -7.58 -13.18
N LYS A 357 7.85 -8.76 -13.18
CA LYS A 357 8.91 -9.12 -14.14
C LYS A 357 8.33 -9.81 -15.38
N ALA A 358 9.20 -10.28 -16.28
CA ALA A 358 8.81 -10.67 -17.64
C ALA A 358 7.75 -11.78 -17.62
N GLY A 359 6.58 -11.49 -18.20
CA GLY A 359 5.40 -12.37 -18.21
C GLY A 359 4.78 -12.67 -16.84
N GLY A 360 5.16 -11.98 -15.77
CA GLY A 360 4.58 -12.09 -14.43
C GLY A 360 3.46 -11.09 -14.19
N SER A 361 2.64 -11.33 -13.17
CA SER A 361 1.55 -10.43 -12.77
C SER A 361 1.57 -10.09 -11.28
N VAL A 362 1.45 -8.80 -10.98
CA VAL A 362 1.35 -8.28 -9.62
C VAL A 362 -0.01 -7.62 -9.43
N THR A 363 -0.68 -7.96 -8.33
CA THR A 363 -1.88 -7.25 -7.88
C THR A 363 -1.68 -6.74 -6.46
N VAL A 364 -1.99 -5.47 -6.23
CA VAL A 364 -1.92 -4.83 -4.91
C VAL A 364 -3.22 -4.08 -4.67
N THR A 365 -3.93 -4.46 -3.61
CA THR A 365 -5.14 -3.78 -3.15
C THR A 365 -4.91 -3.20 -1.77
N LEU A 366 -5.09 -1.89 -1.63
CA LEU A 366 -4.93 -1.14 -0.39
C LEU A 366 -6.27 -0.49 -0.03
N THR A 367 -6.76 -0.74 1.19
CA THR A 367 -8.05 -0.19 1.66
C THR A 367 -7.93 0.34 3.07
N ASP A 368 -8.46 1.54 3.33
CA ASP A 368 -8.52 2.14 4.67
C ASP A 368 -7.20 2.08 5.45
N THR A 369 -6.09 2.27 4.74
CA THR A 369 -4.73 2.07 5.27
C THR A 369 -3.99 3.41 5.34
N VAL A 370 -3.21 3.58 6.41
CA VAL A 370 -2.41 4.79 6.65
C VAL A 370 -0.93 4.53 6.35
N PHE A 371 -0.32 5.40 5.54
CA PHE A 371 1.09 5.42 5.21
C PHE A 371 1.70 6.73 5.72
N SER A 372 2.43 6.68 6.83
CA SER A 372 2.96 7.87 7.50
C SER A 372 4.48 7.82 7.63
N GLY A 373 5.16 8.88 7.21
CA GLY A 373 6.59 9.09 7.47
C GLY A 373 7.51 8.00 6.89
N ASN A 374 7.05 7.24 5.89
CA ASN A 374 7.88 6.25 5.22
C ASN A 374 8.88 6.96 4.31
N SER A 375 10.06 6.36 4.14
CA SER A 375 11.12 6.98 3.35
C SER A 375 11.80 5.99 2.40
N ALA A 376 12.12 6.49 1.22
CA ALA A 376 12.90 5.77 0.22
C ALA A 376 14.10 6.62 -0.21
N ALA A 377 15.24 5.98 -0.37
CA ALA A 377 16.47 6.63 -0.83
C ALA A 377 16.37 7.09 -2.30
N GLN A 378 15.54 6.44 -3.13
CA GLN A 378 15.34 6.82 -4.53
C GLN A 378 13.90 7.26 -4.78
N VAL A 379 12.93 6.34 -4.94
CA VAL A 379 11.58 6.68 -5.41
C VAL A 379 10.46 6.13 -4.53
N GLY A 380 9.21 6.58 -4.72
CA GLY A 380 8.04 5.98 -4.08
C GLY A 380 8.15 6.00 -2.55
N GLY A 381 8.07 7.17 -1.93
CA GLY A 381 8.41 7.31 -0.51
C GLY A 381 7.62 6.36 0.40
N ALA A 382 6.34 6.13 0.11
CA ALA A 382 5.57 5.03 0.67
C ALA A 382 5.51 3.81 -0.26
N VAL A 383 4.92 3.97 -1.44
CA VAL A 383 4.61 2.86 -2.36
C VAL A 383 5.33 3.05 -3.67
N CYS A 384 5.93 1.97 -4.15
CA CYS A 384 6.42 1.87 -5.50
C CYS A 384 5.83 0.66 -6.18
N HIS A 385 5.16 0.90 -7.29
CA HIS A 385 4.41 -0.08 -8.04
C HIS A 385 4.83 -0.06 -9.50
N GLN A 386 5.30 -1.20 -10.00
CA GLN A 386 5.94 -1.21 -11.32
C GLN A 386 5.72 -2.48 -12.13
N ALA A 387 5.81 -2.34 -13.46
CA ALA A 387 5.97 -3.46 -14.41
C ALA A 387 7.21 -3.21 -15.29
N TRP A 388 8.19 -4.11 -15.29
CA TRP A 388 9.51 -3.87 -15.94
C TRP A 388 10.02 -5.00 -16.83
N GLY A 389 9.34 -6.14 -16.81
CA GLY A 389 9.62 -7.20 -17.75
C GLY A 389 8.82 -7.05 -19.04
N GLU A 390 9.33 -7.60 -20.13
CA GLU A 390 8.54 -7.73 -21.36
C GLU A 390 7.19 -8.38 -21.03
N SER A 391 6.10 -7.72 -21.41
CA SER A 391 4.72 -8.15 -21.12
C SER A 391 4.38 -8.35 -19.63
N GLY A 392 5.12 -7.74 -18.70
CA GLY A 392 4.76 -7.73 -17.27
C GLY A 392 3.51 -6.89 -17.01
N SER A 393 2.66 -7.32 -16.08
CA SER A 393 1.40 -6.64 -15.77
C SER A 393 1.27 -6.36 -14.27
N SER A 394 1.15 -5.08 -13.91
CA SER A 394 1.00 -4.62 -12.53
C SER A 394 -0.29 -3.82 -12.39
N ALA A 395 -1.08 -4.16 -11.38
CA ALA A 395 -2.31 -3.45 -11.03
C ALA A 395 -2.31 -3.04 -9.56
N LEU A 396 -2.54 -1.75 -9.31
CA LEU A 396 -2.67 -1.13 -8.00
C LEU A 396 -4.07 -0.54 -7.83
N THR A 397 -4.77 -0.93 -6.78
CA THR A 397 -6.05 -0.34 -6.37
C THR A 397 -5.91 0.22 -4.97
N VAL A 398 -6.26 1.50 -4.78
CA VAL A 398 -6.13 2.20 -3.49
C VAL A 398 -7.44 2.91 -3.17
N THR A 399 -8.05 2.60 -2.02
CA THR A 399 -9.32 3.20 -1.62
C THR A 399 -9.29 3.63 -0.15
N GLY A 400 -9.76 4.83 0.16
CA GLY A 400 -9.89 5.28 1.55
C GLY A 400 -8.55 5.46 2.30
N CYS A 401 -7.42 5.46 1.59
CA CYS A 401 -6.09 5.47 2.18
C CYS A 401 -5.57 6.89 2.42
N THR A 402 -4.71 7.05 3.41
CA THR A 402 -4.01 8.31 3.70
C THR A 402 -2.51 8.13 3.60
N PHE A 403 -1.85 8.97 2.80
CA PHE A 403 -0.41 9.05 2.63
C PHE A 403 0.07 10.41 3.15
N SER A 404 0.76 10.41 4.30
CA SER A 404 1.18 11.65 4.96
C SER A 404 2.67 11.70 5.25
N GLY A 405 3.35 12.76 4.82
CA GLY A 405 4.75 13.02 5.19
C GLY A 405 5.74 11.97 4.68
N ASN A 406 5.43 11.26 3.59
CA ASN A 406 6.34 10.28 3.01
C ASN A 406 7.36 10.96 2.11
N ILE A 407 8.58 10.40 2.04
CA ILE A 407 9.73 11.05 1.42
C ILE A 407 10.40 10.13 0.41
N ALA A 408 10.50 10.58 -0.84
CA ALA A 408 11.38 10.02 -1.87
C ALA A 408 12.59 10.94 -2.04
N ASN A 409 13.79 10.45 -1.75
CA ASN A 409 15.01 11.27 -1.72
C ASN A 409 15.78 11.36 -3.05
N THR A 410 15.27 10.74 -4.13
CA THR A 410 15.80 10.69 -5.51
C THR A 410 17.30 10.99 -5.66
N TYR A 411 18.07 9.96 -6.03
CA TYR A 411 19.53 9.99 -6.16
C TYR A 411 20.04 11.19 -6.96
N ASN A 412 20.96 11.95 -6.38
CA ASN A 412 21.63 13.06 -7.05
C ASN A 412 22.61 12.50 -8.11
N CYS A 413 22.20 12.59 -9.36
CA CYS A 413 22.93 12.10 -10.54
C CYS A 413 24.28 12.80 -10.80
N SER A 414 24.61 13.90 -10.11
CA SER A 414 25.96 14.50 -10.16
C SER A 414 27.08 13.53 -9.73
N GLN A 415 26.73 12.38 -9.15
CA GLN A 415 27.67 11.31 -8.79
C GLN A 415 27.54 10.04 -9.65
N ALA A 416 26.66 9.99 -10.65
CA ALA A 416 26.53 8.83 -11.54
C ALA A 416 27.64 8.84 -12.62
N ALA A 417 28.17 7.66 -12.94
CA ALA A 417 29.22 7.49 -13.96
C ALA A 417 28.72 7.79 -15.40
N ASN A 418 27.40 7.73 -15.64
CA ASN A 418 26.76 8.06 -16.89
C ASN A 418 25.49 8.93 -16.65
N PRO A 419 25.52 10.24 -17.00
CA PRO A 419 24.39 11.15 -16.81
C PRO A 419 23.15 10.81 -17.65
N ASP A 420 23.34 10.20 -18.83
CA ASP A 420 22.25 9.92 -19.79
C ASP A 420 21.42 8.68 -19.39
N GLU A 421 21.97 7.82 -18.54
CA GLU A 421 21.29 6.64 -17.98
C GLU A 421 20.79 6.89 -16.55
N CYS A 422 21.11 8.06 -15.98
CA CYS A 422 20.62 8.44 -14.68
C CYS A 422 19.15 8.86 -14.80
N MET A 423 18.31 8.24 -13.97
CA MET A 423 16.87 8.41 -13.99
C MET A 423 16.46 9.77 -13.40
N HIS A 424 16.78 10.85 -14.12
CA HIS A 424 16.66 12.25 -13.68
C HIS A 424 15.25 12.69 -13.22
N TYR A 425 14.22 11.86 -13.37
CA TYR A 425 12.82 12.32 -13.32
C TYR A 425 11.89 11.54 -12.37
N TYR A 426 12.29 10.36 -11.87
CA TYR A 426 11.37 9.58 -11.04
C TYR A 426 11.27 10.12 -9.60
N GLY A 427 10.06 10.47 -9.17
CA GLY A 427 9.73 10.83 -7.79
C GLY A 427 8.54 10.05 -7.26
N GLY A 428 7.46 10.72 -6.86
CA GLY A 428 6.31 10.11 -6.19
C GLY A 428 6.53 9.98 -4.69
N GLY A 429 6.57 11.11 -3.97
CA GLY A 429 6.85 11.15 -2.53
C GLY A 429 5.93 10.24 -1.71
N ALA A 430 4.68 10.05 -2.15
CA ALA A 430 3.81 8.98 -1.68
C ALA A 430 3.89 7.74 -2.58
N ILE A 431 3.44 7.85 -3.84
CA ILE A 431 3.29 6.71 -4.74
C ILE A 431 4.02 6.97 -6.06
N LEU A 432 4.79 5.98 -6.50
CA LEU A 432 5.24 5.85 -7.87
C LEU A 432 4.52 4.69 -8.56
N ASN A 433 3.92 4.97 -9.72
CA ASN A 433 3.38 4.01 -10.67
C ASN A 433 4.23 4.06 -11.95
N ALA A 434 4.90 2.96 -12.33
CA ALA A 434 5.77 2.97 -13.50
C ALA A 434 5.76 1.71 -14.37
N ALA A 435 5.89 1.88 -15.69
CA ALA A 435 6.03 0.78 -16.64
C ALA A 435 7.29 0.90 -17.50
N GLY A 436 8.09 -0.16 -17.59
CA GLY A 436 9.31 -0.23 -18.38
C GLY A 436 9.31 -1.44 -19.32
N LYS A 437 9.74 -1.21 -20.57
CA LYS A 437 9.87 -2.18 -21.68
C LYS A 437 8.59 -2.43 -22.47
N THR A 438 8.78 -2.92 -23.70
CA THR A 438 7.72 -3.14 -24.66
C THR A 438 6.66 -4.11 -24.10
N GLY A 439 5.41 -3.65 -24.06
CA GLY A 439 4.27 -4.44 -23.62
C GLY A 439 4.09 -4.53 -22.10
N ALA A 440 4.98 -3.93 -21.30
CA ALA A 440 4.77 -3.82 -19.86
C ALA A 440 3.63 -2.82 -19.56
N LYS A 441 2.76 -3.17 -18.60
CA LYS A 441 1.62 -2.35 -18.21
C LYS A 441 1.58 -2.14 -16.70
N SER A 442 1.43 -0.90 -16.26
CA SER A 442 1.23 -0.54 -14.86
C SER A 442 0.00 0.33 -14.69
N ASP A 443 -1.07 -0.23 -14.13
CA ASP A 443 -2.35 0.45 -13.93
C ASP A 443 -2.55 0.79 -12.44
N ALA A 444 -2.86 2.05 -12.16
CA ALA A 444 -3.21 2.52 -10.82
C ALA A 444 -4.62 3.13 -10.81
N VAL A 445 -5.46 2.66 -9.90
CA VAL A 445 -6.80 3.20 -9.64
C VAL A 445 -6.87 3.64 -8.17
N ILE A 446 -7.16 4.91 -7.94
CA ILE A 446 -7.14 5.53 -6.62
C ILE A 446 -8.48 6.24 -6.39
N SER A 447 -9.13 5.98 -5.26
CA SER A 447 -10.40 6.63 -4.90
C SER A 447 -10.46 7.01 -3.42
N ASP A 448 -11.13 8.11 -3.08
CA ASP A 448 -11.36 8.54 -1.69
C ASP A 448 -10.08 8.63 -0.83
N CYS A 449 -8.95 9.01 -1.45
CA CYS A 449 -7.64 9.01 -0.81
C CYS A 449 -7.15 10.42 -0.45
N LYS A 450 -6.20 10.47 0.48
CA LYS A 450 -5.53 11.72 0.90
C LYS A 450 -4.02 11.61 0.74
N PHE A 451 -3.42 12.56 0.03
CA PHE A 451 -1.98 12.70 -0.16
C PHE A 451 -1.53 14.02 0.44
N LEU A 452 -1.00 13.97 1.67
CA LEU A 452 -0.77 15.12 2.51
C LEU A 452 0.72 15.33 2.77
N SER A 453 1.26 16.47 2.33
CA SER A 453 2.63 16.89 2.67
C SER A 453 3.71 15.86 2.37
N ASN A 454 3.58 15.11 1.28
CA ASN A 454 4.63 14.20 0.82
C ASN A 454 5.68 14.98 0.02
N THR A 455 6.90 14.47 0.01
CA THR A 455 8.03 15.14 -0.65
C THR A 455 8.76 14.19 -1.57
N ALA A 456 8.98 14.62 -2.81
CA ALA A 456 9.87 13.99 -3.75
C ALA A 456 11.02 14.93 -4.11
N LYS A 457 12.25 14.43 -4.06
CA LYS A 457 13.40 15.12 -4.68
C LYS A 457 13.47 14.92 -6.20
N GLY A 458 12.54 14.16 -6.76
CA GLY A 458 12.22 14.07 -8.19
C GLY A 458 10.84 14.64 -8.47
N ASP A 459 10.25 14.29 -9.62
CA ASP A 459 8.94 14.79 -10.04
C ASP A 459 7.77 14.11 -9.30
N GLY A 460 6.62 14.77 -9.20
CA GLY A 460 5.46 14.19 -8.52
C GLY A 460 5.62 14.16 -7.00
N GLY A 461 5.48 15.31 -6.33
CA GLY A 461 5.70 15.40 -4.88
C GLY A 461 4.78 14.46 -4.09
N GLY A 462 3.53 14.32 -4.54
CA GLY A 462 2.62 13.26 -4.08
C GLY A 462 2.74 12.00 -4.93
N LEU A 463 2.40 12.12 -6.20
CA LEU A 463 2.19 11.00 -7.12
C LEU A 463 3.03 11.14 -8.38
N PHE A 464 3.65 10.03 -8.78
CA PHE A 464 4.32 9.90 -10.07
C PHE A 464 3.66 8.79 -10.89
N ASN A 465 3.29 9.10 -12.12
CA ASN A 465 2.82 8.15 -13.12
C ASN A 465 3.72 8.23 -14.36
N GLY A 466 4.36 7.14 -14.79
CA GLY A 466 5.10 7.23 -16.03
C GLY A 466 5.65 5.95 -16.63
N SER A 467 6.15 6.06 -17.86
CA SER A 467 6.59 4.89 -18.62
C SER A 467 7.79 5.14 -19.53
N ARG A 468 8.51 4.05 -19.84
CA ARG A 468 9.70 4.02 -20.70
C ARG A 468 9.77 2.78 -21.59
N TYR A 469 10.62 2.83 -22.61
CA TYR A 469 10.97 1.70 -23.49
C TYR A 469 9.75 0.97 -24.09
N GLY A 470 8.67 1.70 -24.44
CA GLY A 470 7.44 1.11 -25.00
C GLY A 470 6.47 0.50 -23.98
N GLY A 471 6.61 0.84 -22.69
CA GLY A 471 5.64 0.50 -21.65
C GLY A 471 4.44 1.46 -21.61
N THR A 472 3.40 1.07 -20.86
CA THR A 472 2.19 1.86 -20.66
C THR A 472 1.88 2.02 -19.17
N ALA A 473 1.73 3.25 -18.72
CA ALA A 473 1.32 3.58 -17.35
C ALA A 473 -0.02 4.33 -17.36
N THR A 474 -0.97 3.89 -16.55
CA THR A 474 -2.26 4.57 -16.37
C THR A 474 -2.48 4.92 -14.90
N LEU A 475 -2.97 6.13 -14.63
CA LEU A 475 -3.38 6.58 -13.31
C LEU A 475 -4.78 7.18 -13.40
N LYS A 476 -5.73 6.54 -12.72
CA LYS A 476 -7.10 7.03 -12.55
C LYS A 476 -7.34 7.40 -11.10
N MET A 477 -7.79 8.62 -10.86
CA MET A 477 -8.02 9.15 -9.52
C MET A 477 -9.43 9.72 -9.41
N THR A 478 -10.17 9.33 -8.38
CA THR A 478 -11.48 9.92 -8.07
C THR A 478 -11.57 10.38 -6.63
N ASP A 479 -12.32 11.46 -6.39
CA ASP A 479 -12.77 11.86 -5.05
C ASP A 479 -11.62 11.99 -4.02
N SER A 480 -10.45 12.42 -4.49
CA SER A 480 -9.22 12.40 -3.69
C SER A 480 -8.64 13.79 -3.45
N THR A 481 -7.97 13.96 -2.32
CA THR A 481 -7.30 15.21 -1.91
C THR A 481 -5.79 15.06 -2.04
N ILE A 482 -5.15 15.96 -2.79
CA ILE A 482 -3.70 16.06 -2.96
C ILE A 482 -3.29 17.44 -2.42
N ASP A 483 -2.83 17.48 -1.17
CA ASP A 483 -2.63 18.72 -0.43
C ASP A 483 -1.21 18.87 0.11
N GLY A 484 -0.59 20.02 -0.13
CA GLY A 484 0.67 20.40 0.50
C GLY A 484 1.90 19.60 0.06
N ASN A 485 1.85 18.86 -1.06
CA ASN A 485 2.96 18.01 -1.49
C ASN A 485 4.04 18.84 -2.20
N THR A 486 5.29 18.38 -2.16
CA THR A 486 6.43 19.12 -2.70
C THR A 486 7.29 18.27 -3.62
N SER A 487 7.57 18.78 -4.81
CA SER A 487 8.55 18.24 -5.74
C SER A 487 9.75 19.18 -5.84
N THR A 488 10.97 18.63 -5.93
CA THR A 488 12.16 19.38 -6.34
C THR A 488 12.73 18.88 -7.67
N GLY A 489 11.92 18.15 -8.45
CA GLY A 489 12.30 17.57 -9.72
C GLY A 489 12.43 18.60 -10.84
N VAL A 490 13.11 18.19 -11.90
CA VAL A 490 13.43 19.02 -13.08
C VAL A 490 12.17 19.46 -13.82
N TRP A 491 11.16 18.59 -13.91
CA TRP A 491 9.90 18.89 -14.58
C TRP A 491 8.86 19.45 -13.61
N GLY A 492 8.81 18.96 -12.37
CA GLY A 492 7.90 19.42 -11.33
C GLY A 492 6.73 18.48 -11.08
N GLY A 493 5.49 19.00 -11.12
CA GLY A 493 4.33 18.27 -10.63
C GLY A 493 4.37 18.17 -9.10
N GLY A 494 4.20 19.28 -8.39
CA GLY A 494 4.26 19.29 -6.92
C GLY A 494 3.26 18.32 -6.29
N GLY A 495 2.05 18.22 -6.85
CA GLY A 495 1.07 17.19 -6.52
C GLY A 495 1.28 15.91 -7.33
N VAL A 496 1.05 16.00 -8.64
CA VAL A 496 1.02 14.87 -9.58
C VAL A 496 1.90 15.16 -10.79
N PHE A 497 2.74 14.19 -11.15
CA PHE A 497 3.43 14.16 -12.43
C PHE A 497 2.94 12.96 -13.24
N SER A 498 2.61 13.19 -14.52
CA SER A 498 2.32 12.13 -15.49
C SER A 498 3.14 12.34 -16.75
N GLY A 499 4.03 11.41 -17.06
CA GLY A 499 4.96 11.57 -18.18
C GLY A 499 5.50 10.25 -18.73
N ALA A 500 5.97 10.29 -19.97
CA ALA A 500 6.62 9.14 -20.60
C ALA A 500 7.87 9.60 -21.35
N GLU A 501 8.85 8.71 -21.45
CA GLU A 501 10.16 9.01 -22.03
C GLU A 501 10.55 8.01 -23.11
N ILE A 502 10.77 8.48 -24.35
CA ILE A 502 11.29 7.61 -25.41
C ILE A 502 12.75 7.31 -25.15
N ASP A 503 13.01 6.01 -25.03
CA ASP A 503 14.33 5.43 -25.11
C ASP A 503 14.33 4.34 -26.22
N GLU A 504 15.49 3.73 -26.48
CA GLU A 504 15.64 2.59 -27.41
C GLU A 504 14.75 1.40 -27.00
N GLY A 505 13.48 1.36 -27.41
CA GLY A 505 12.56 0.29 -26.98
C GLY A 505 11.10 0.38 -27.46
N GLY A 506 10.71 1.43 -28.18
CA GLY A 506 9.34 1.63 -28.67
C GLY A 506 8.71 2.90 -28.10
N GLN A 507 7.47 3.18 -28.49
CA GLN A 507 6.74 4.39 -28.10
C GLN A 507 6.02 4.16 -26.76
N PRO A 508 6.47 4.75 -25.64
CA PRO A 508 5.81 4.62 -24.35
C PRO A 508 4.59 5.54 -24.26
N THR A 509 3.68 5.22 -23.34
CA THR A 509 2.47 6.04 -23.09
C THR A 509 2.21 6.23 -21.60
N ALA A 510 1.72 7.41 -21.24
CA ALA A 510 1.24 7.70 -19.90
C ALA A 510 -0.11 8.39 -19.95
N GLU A 511 -1.08 7.90 -19.19
CA GLU A 511 -2.44 8.45 -19.11
C GLU A 511 -2.78 8.83 -17.67
N LEU A 512 -3.26 10.07 -17.49
CA LEU A 512 -3.83 10.57 -16.24
C LEU A 512 -5.31 10.91 -16.44
N GLU A 513 -6.17 10.35 -15.59
CA GLU A 513 -7.58 10.69 -15.48
C GLU A 513 -7.90 11.07 -14.04
N MET A 514 -8.44 12.26 -13.82
CA MET A 514 -8.84 12.74 -12.50
C MET A 514 -10.28 13.23 -12.51
N SER A 515 -11.07 12.80 -11.53
CA SER A 515 -12.47 13.24 -11.37
C SER A 515 -12.80 13.57 -9.91
N GLY A 516 -13.44 14.71 -9.64
CA GLY A 516 -13.87 15.03 -8.28
C GLY A 516 -12.72 15.30 -7.29
N CYS A 517 -11.51 15.56 -7.79
CA CYS A 517 -10.31 15.71 -6.97
C CYS A 517 -10.04 17.17 -6.59
N THR A 518 -9.40 17.35 -5.43
CA THR A 518 -8.87 18.66 -4.99
C THR A 518 -7.36 18.60 -4.91
N LEU A 519 -6.69 19.51 -5.62
CA LEU A 519 -5.25 19.68 -5.59
C LEU A 519 -4.92 21.05 -5.03
N SER A 520 -4.40 21.10 -3.80
CA SER A 520 -4.16 22.35 -3.10
C SER A 520 -2.81 22.47 -2.43
N GLY A 521 -2.27 23.69 -2.34
CA GLY A 521 -1.06 23.96 -1.58
C GLY A 521 0.19 23.19 -2.05
N ASN A 522 0.15 22.56 -3.22
CA ASN A 522 1.26 21.76 -3.73
C ASN A 522 2.31 22.69 -4.34
N LYS A 523 3.57 22.28 -4.24
CA LYS A 523 4.70 23.13 -4.55
C LYS A 523 5.75 22.43 -5.41
N VAL A 524 6.28 23.15 -6.38
CA VAL A 524 7.56 22.82 -7.02
C VAL A 524 8.62 23.78 -6.48
N GLU A 525 9.72 23.25 -5.96
CA GLU A 525 10.88 24.02 -5.52
C GLU A 525 12.09 23.73 -6.42
N MET A 526 12.87 24.75 -6.81
CA MET A 526 14.05 24.54 -7.64
C MET A 526 15.18 23.86 -6.84
N ALA A 527 15.63 22.69 -7.29
CA ALA A 527 16.87 22.07 -6.81
C ALA A 527 18.11 22.58 -7.57
N GLU A 528 17.99 22.92 -8.86
CA GLU A 528 19.11 23.34 -9.73
C GLU A 528 18.70 24.46 -10.71
N GLU A 529 19.61 25.41 -10.99
CA GLU A 529 19.36 26.56 -11.87
C GLU A 529 19.19 26.12 -13.35
N GLY A 530 18.14 26.63 -14.02
CA GLY A 530 18.02 26.60 -15.49
C GLY A 530 17.05 25.58 -16.11
N HIS A 531 16.24 24.88 -15.31
CA HIS A 531 15.26 23.90 -15.81
C HIS A 531 13.81 24.35 -15.60
N VAL A 532 12.91 23.96 -16.50
CA VAL A 532 11.52 24.44 -16.63
C VAL A 532 10.54 23.88 -15.58
N GLY A 533 10.97 23.74 -14.31
CA GLY A 533 10.17 23.17 -13.23
C GLY A 533 8.82 23.87 -13.07
N GLY A 534 7.72 23.13 -13.25
CA GLY A 534 6.38 23.70 -13.39
C GLY A 534 5.27 22.73 -13.01
N GLY A 535 4.03 23.24 -12.93
CA GLY A 535 2.87 22.45 -12.52
C GLY A 535 2.86 22.24 -11.02
N GLY A 536 2.61 23.30 -10.24
CA GLY A 536 2.56 23.21 -8.78
C GLY A 536 1.62 22.10 -8.31
N ALA A 537 0.45 21.98 -8.95
CA ALA A 537 -0.43 20.82 -8.77
C ALA A 537 -0.15 19.68 -9.74
N VAL A 538 -0.28 19.92 -11.06
CA VAL A 538 -0.21 18.86 -12.07
C VAL A 538 0.78 19.21 -13.15
N ARG A 539 1.62 18.24 -13.52
CA ARG A 539 2.35 18.28 -14.78
C ARG A 539 2.01 17.08 -15.64
N ILE A 540 1.56 17.35 -16.85
CA ILE A 540 1.42 16.39 -17.94
C ILE A 540 2.59 16.63 -18.89
N GLY A 541 3.38 15.61 -19.20
CA GLY A 541 4.43 15.75 -20.20
C GLY A 541 5.70 14.99 -19.82
N GLY A 542 6.58 14.83 -20.79
CA GLY A 542 7.83 14.10 -20.67
C GLY A 542 8.55 14.11 -22.00
N ASN A 543 9.77 13.58 -22.01
CA ASN A 543 10.61 13.63 -23.20
C ASN A 543 10.11 12.62 -24.26
N PHE A 544 9.56 13.14 -25.34
CA PHE A 544 9.33 12.43 -26.59
C PHE A 544 8.11 11.47 -26.69
N ALA A 545 7.11 11.45 -25.80
CA ALA A 545 6.06 10.41 -25.83
C ALA A 545 4.59 10.89 -25.91
N ASN A 546 3.65 9.97 -26.20
CA ASN A 546 2.21 10.24 -26.17
C ASN A 546 1.71 10.26 -24.72
N VAL A 547 1.46 11.45 -24.18
CA VAL A 547 0.97 11.63 -22.82
C VAL A 547 -0.38 12.34 -22.86
N THR A 548 -1.36 11.82 -22.13
CA THR A 548 -2.71 12.42 -22.06
C THR A 548 -3.11 12.69 -20.62
N GLY A 549 -3.67 13.86 -20.37
CA GLY A 549 -4.30 14.23 -19.11
C GLY A 549 -5.76 14.62 -19.31
N THR A 550 -6.65 14.11 -18.46
CA THR A 550 -8.05 14.52 -18.40
C THR A 550 -8.41 14.85 -16.95
N LEU A 551 -8.88 16.08 -16.72
CA LEU A 551 -9.40 16.52 -15.43
C LEU A 551 -10.90 16.86 -15.61
N THR A 552 -11.73 16.32 -14.74
CA THR A 552 -13.18 16.55 -14.73
C THR A 552 -13.66 16.88 -13.33
N ASN A 553 -14.49 17.92 -13.14
CA ASN A 553 -14.98 18.29 -11.80
C ASN A 553 -13.85 18.40 -10.75
N CYS A 554 -12.70 18.95 -11.14
CA CYS A 554 -11.55 19.07 -10.27
C CYS A 554 -11.34 20.51 -9.83
N THR A 555 -10.88 20.70 -8.59
CA THR A 555 -10.47 21.98 -8.04
C THR A 555 -8.95 22.01 -7.88
N VAL A 556 -8.28 22.97 -8.53
CA VAL A 556 -6.83 23.20 -8.46
C VAL A 556 -6.58 24.58 -7.88
N SER A 557 -6.15 24.64 -6.61
CA SER A 557 -6.15 25.90 -5.86
C SER A 557 -4.93 26.13 -4.97
N GLY A 558 -4.36 27.33 -5.00
CA GLY A 558 -3.29 27.69 -4.05
C GLY A 558 -1.98 26.93 -4.26
N ASN A 559 -1.70 26.45 -5.48
CA ASN A 559 -0.47 25.75 -5.80
C ASN A 559 0.61 26.73 -6.30
N GLU A 560 1.88 26.38 -6.08
CA GLU A 560 3.02 27.24 -6.36
C GLU A 560 4.06 26.50 -7.22
N ALA A 561 4.55 27.13 -8.28
CA ALA A 561 5.68 26.65 -9.06
C ALA A 561 6.68 27.77 -9.29
N VAL A 562 7.97 27.45 -9.37
CA VAL A 562 9.00 28.49 -9.56
C VAL A 562 9.01 29.05 -10.98
N MET A 563 8.78 28.24 -12.03
CA MET A 563 8.80 28.76 -13.40
C MET A 563 7.43 28.83 -14.05
N ALA A 564 6.86 27.70 -14.47
CA ALA A 564 5.68 27.69 -15.34
C ALA A 564 4.48 26.99 -14.69
N GLY A 565 3.27 27.50 -14.91
CA GLY A 565 2.05 26.77 -14.57
C GLY A 565 1.92 26.53 -13.06
N GLY A 566 1.69 27.58 -12.28
CA GLY A 566 1.50 27.45 -10.83
C GLY A 566 0.48 26.38 -10.47
N GLY A 567 -0.61 26.30 -11.23
CA GLY A 567 -1.56 25.18 -11.19
C GLY A 567 -1.09 24.00 -12.04
N ILE A 568 -1.14 24.16 -13.36
CA ILE A 568 -1.01 23.06 -14.32
C ILE A 568 -0.02 23.40 -15.43
N VAL A 569 0.79 22.42 -15.81
CA VAL A 569 1.54 22.43 -17.07
C VAL A 569 1.07 21.31 -17.99
N SER A 570 0.82 21.66 -19.26
CA SER A 570 0.64 20.71 -20.36
C SER A 570 1.87 20.71 -21.26
N GLY A 571 2.58 19.59 -21.30
CA GLY A 571 3.69 19.34 -22.20
C GLY A 571 5.09 19.73 -21.73
N GLY A 572 5.98 19.76 -22.72
CA GLY A 572 7.41 20.06 -22.59
C GLY A 572 8.26 18.94 -23.18
N GLY A 573 9.21 19.30 -24.06
CA GLY A 573 10.01 18.35 -24.85
C GLY A 573 9.56 18.28 -26.32
N ASP A 574 10.12 17.35 -27.11
CA ASP A 574 9.89 17.29 -28.56
C ASP A 574 8.71 16.38 -29.00
N SER A 575 7.69 16.15 -28.16
CA SER A 575 6.54 15.29 -28.54
C SER A 575 5.22 15.66 -27.88
N PRO A 576 4.08 15.31 -28.53
CA PRO A 576 2.79 15.87 -28.16
C PRO A 576 2.23 15.24 -26.89
N ALA A 577 2.18 16.02 -25.82
CA ALA A 577 1.21 15.81 -24.77
C ALA A 577 -0.17 16.38 -25.16
N SER A 578 -1.20 16.10 -24.37
CA SER A 578 -2.45 16.85 -24.43
C SER A 578 -3.16 16.84 -23.08
N LEU A 579 -3.88 17.92 -22.82
CA LEU A 579 -4.67 18.10 -21.60
C LEU A 579 -6.10 18.49 -21.96
N THR A 580 -7.08 17.85 -21.33
CA THR A 580 -8.49 18.22 -21.42
C THR A 580 -9.03 18.56 -20.02
N LEU A 581 -9.68 19.71 -19.89
CA LEU A 581 -10.38 20.12 -18.68
C LEU A 581 -11.87 20.30 -18.97
N THR A 582 -12.70 19.62 -18.18
CA THR A 582 -14.16 19.76 -18.24
C THR A 582 -14.70 20.08 -16.85
N ASN A 583 -15.46 21.17 -16.73
CA ASN A 583 -16.07 21.55 -15.45
C ASN A 583 -15.04 21.62 -14.31
N CYS A 584 -13.88 22.24 -14.56
CA CYS A 584 -12.83 22.39 -13.55
C CYS A 584 -12.73 23.83 -13.02
N THR A 585 -12.14 24.01 -11.84
CA THR A 585 -11.84 25.32 -11.27
C THR A 585 -10.34 25.41 -10.95
N VAL A 586 -9.62 26.29 -11.64
CA VAL A 586 -8.18 26.55 -11.46
C VAL A 586 -8.00 27.99 -10.97
N THR A 587 -7.66 28.17 -9.70
CA THR A 587 -7.67 29.50 -9.06
C THR A 587 -6.59 29.67 -8.01
N ASP A 588 -6.23 30.91 -7.66
CA ASP A 588 -5.28 31.23 -6.60
C ASP A 588 -3.90 30.53 -6.74
N ASN A 589 -3.51 30.08 -7.94
CA ASN A 589 -2.21 29.46 -8.17
C ASN A 589 -1.16 30.51 -8.58
N THR A 590 0.11 30.27 -8.28
CA THR A 590 1.20 31.22 -8.51
C THR A 590 2.40 30.60 -9.20
N SER A 591 2.95 31.28 -10.21
CA SER A 591 4.25 30.97 -10.83
C SER A 591 4.92 32.21 -11.43
N GLU A 592 6.13 32.08 -12.00
CA GLU A 592 6.75 33.16 -12.77
C GLU A 592 5.99 33.43 -14.08
N ASP A 593 5.71 32.38 -14.83
CA ASP A 593 4.97 32.40 -16.10
C ASP A 593 3.70 31.54 -16.00
N GLY A 594 2.54 32.04 -16.47
CA GLY A 594 1.33 31.23 -16.52
C GLY A 594 0.82 30.74 -15.16
N GLY A 595 0.44 31.64 -14.25
CA GLY A 595 0.05 31.31 -12.87
C GLY A 595 -0.97 30.16 -12.75
N GLY A 596 -1.97 30.14 -13.62
CA GLY A 596 -2.99 29.10 -13.68
C GLY A 596 -2.53 27.89 -14.50
N ILE A 597 -2.52 28.05 -15.82
CA ILE A 597 -2.15 27.01 -16.79
C ILE A 597 -1.07 27.55 -17.73
N TYR A 598 -0.02 26.76 -17.91
CA TYR A 598 0.98 26.99 -18.94
C TYR A 598 0.96 25.85 -19.97
N ALA A 599 0.85 26.20 -21.25
CA ALA A 599 0.76 25.24 -22.36
C ALA A 599 2.04 25.24 -23.21
N PHE A 600 2.75 24.11 -23.23
CA PHE A 600 3.70 23.73 -24.28
C PHE A 600 3.03 22.90 -25.37
N ASP A 601 1.99 22.15 -24.99
CA ASP A 601 1.23 21.25 -25.84
C ASP A 601 -0.28 21.51 -25.72
N PRO A 602 -1.11 21.01 -26.66
CA PRO A 602 -2.52 21.35 -26.74
C PRO A 602 -3.31 21.18 -25.43
N VAL A 603 -4.06 22.22 -25.07
CA VAL A 603 -4.99 22.25 -23.92
C VAL A 603 -6.40 22.54 -24.42
N LYS A 604 -7.32 21.63 -24.13
CA LYS A 604 -8.76 21.80 -24.40
C LYS A 604 -9.51 22.12 -23.13
N MET A 605 -10.42 23.08 -23.21
CA MET A 605 -11.22 23.50 -22.06
C MET A 605 -12.69 23.65 -22.42
N LYS A 606 -13.55 23.11 -21.54
CA LYS A 606 -15.00 23.27 -21.58
C LYS A 606 -15.54 23.52 -20.18
N ASN A 607 -16.52 24.41 -20.05
CA ASN A 607 -17.18 24.69 -18.77
C ASN A 607 -16.18 24.97 -17.63
N THR A 608 -15.00 25.52 -17.90
CA THR A 608 -13.89 25.56 -16.94
C THR A 608 -13.60 26.99 -16.50
N ILE A 609 -13.35 27.18 -15.20
CA ILE A 609 -12.90 28.45 -14.61
C ILE A 609 -11.37 28.42 -14.51
N VAL A 610 -10.70 29.42 -15.08
CA VAL A 610 -9.28 29.73 -14.83
C VAL A 610 -9.17 31.21 -14.49
N ALA A 611 -9.06 31.54 -13.21
CA ALA A 611 -9.12 32.93 -12.75
C ALA A 611 -8.42 33.14 -11.41
N LYS A 612 -7.99 34.38 -11.14
CA LYS A 612 -7.30 34.79 -9.90
C LYS A 612 -5.94 34.13 -9.68
N ASN A 613 -5.36 33.56 -10.72
CA ASN A 613 -3.99 33.07 -10.65
C ASN A 613 -3.01 34.24 -10.84
N ILE A 614 -1.74 34.02 -10.49
CA ILE A 614 -0.71 35.08 -10.49
C ILE A 614 0.51 34.58 -11.25
N ALA A 615 0.88 35.31 -12.29
CA ALA A 615 2.19 35.21 -12.92
C ALA A 615 3.06 36.39 -12.47
N THR A 616 4.25 36.13 -11.94
CA THR A 616 5.10 37.20 -11.37
C THR A 616 6.04 37.84 -12.38
N MET A 617 6.27 37.21 -13.53
CA MET A 617 7.23 37.65 -14.55
C MET A 617 6.59 37.92 -15.92
N ASP A 618 5.55 37.18 -16.31
CA ASP A 618 4.75 37.46 -17.51
C ASP A 618 3.40 38.15 -17.17
N SER A 619 2.64 38.51 -18.21
CA SER A 619 1.27 39.04 -18.04
C SER A 619 0.19 37.96 -18.11
N GLY A 620 0.56 36.71 -18.39
CA GLY A 620 -0.35 35.58 -18.58
C GLY A 620 -0.76 34.97 -17.26
N ASN A 621 -1.43 35.74 -16.39
CA ASN A 621 -1.79 35.31 -15.04
C ASN A 621 -2.54 33.98 -15.01
N ASP A 622 -3.61 33.87 -15.80
CA ASP A 622 -4.47 32.68 -15.81
C ASP A 622 -4.03 31.67 -16.87
N LEU A 623 -3.70 32.15 -18.08
CA LEU A 623 -3.24 31.34 -19.21
C LEU A 623 -1.96 31.92 -19.81
N SER A 624 -1.01 31.04 -20.13
CA SER A 624 0.18 31.36 -20.94
C SER A 624 0.45 30.21 -21.93
N GLU A 625 0.93 30.53 -23.14
CA GLU A 625 1.27 29.54 -24.19
C GLU A 625 2.69 29.77 -24.72
N TYR A 626 3.45 28.68 -24.89
CA TYR A 626 4.81 28.71 -25.44
C TYR A 626 4.83 29.15 -26.91
N GLU A 627 3.86 28.65 -27.69
CA GLU A 627 3.58 29.07 -29.06
C GLU A 627 2.09 29.33 -29.23
N ALA A 628 1.72 30.23 -30.14
CA ALA A 628 0.33 30.61 -30.35
C ALA A 628 -0.52 29.44 -30.90
N GLY A 629 -1.72 29.27 -30.36
CA GLY A 629 -2.71 28.29 -30.85
C GLY A 629 -2.64 26.93 -30.15
N LEU A 630 -2.08 26.88 -28.95
CA LEU A 630 -2.04 25.66 -28.13
C LEU A 630 -3.33 25.48 -27.31
N TYR A 631 -4.07 26.55 -27.08
CA TYR A 631 -5.38 26.46 -26.47
C TYR A 631 -6.47 26.21 -27.50
N ALA A 632 -7.48 25.42 -27.11
CA ALA A 632 -8.72 25.25 -27.85
C ALA A 632 -9.92 25.38 -26.89
N SER A 633 -10.82 26.31 -27.21
CA SER A 633 -12.08 26.45 -26.47
C SER A 633 -13.15 25.52 -27.05
N ASP A 634 -13.58 24.56 -26.24
CA ASP A 634 -14.79 23.76 -26.52
C ASP A 634 -16.06 24.44 -25.95
N GLY A 635 -15.92 25.68 -25.46
CA GLY A 635 -16.99 26.60 -25.10
C GLY A 635 -17.28 26.72 -23.60
N ASN A 636 -17.99 27.80 -23.28
CA ASN A 636 -18.52 28.11 -21.95
C ASN A 636 -17.46 28.13 -20.83
N ASN A 637 -16.27 28.67 -21.10
CA ASN A 637 -15.21 28.84 -20.12
C ASN A 637 -15.26 30.23 -19.48
N LEU A 638 -14.73 30.36 -18.25
CA LEU A 638 -14.51 31.65 -17.60
C LEU A 638 -13.01 31.85 -17.38
N ILE A 639 -12.42 32.75 -18.16
CA ILE A 639 -11.00 33.10 -18.08
C ILE A 639 -10.86 34.50 -17.49
N GLY A 640 -10.23 34.61 -16.32
CA GLY A 640 -10.04 35.88 -15.63
C GLY A 640 -9.19 36.84 -16.46
N ASP A 641 -8.06 36.38 -16.97
CA ASP A 641 -7.10 37.11 -17.77
C ASP A 641 -6.58 36.24 -18.93
N SER A 642 -7.05 36.50 -20.15
CA SER A 642 -6.61 35.76 -21.34
C SER A 642 -5.42 36.38 -22.05
N THR A 643 -4.72 37.37 -21.48
CA THR A 643 -3.69 38.12 -22.21
C THR A 643 -2.50 37.28 -22.66
N GLY A 644 -2.25 36.13 -22.03
CA GLY A 644 -1.26 35.14 -22.46
C GLY A 644 -1.77 34.06 -23.41
N SER A 645 -2.98 34.20 -23.97
CA SER A 645 -3.54 33.29 -24.99
C SER A 645 -4.14 34.07 -26.16
N THR A 646 -4.05 33.48 -27.35
CA THR A 646 -4.65 34.03 -28.57
C THR A 646 -6.04 33.46 -28.92
N GLU A 647 -6.48 32.39 -28.23
CA GLU A 647 -7.69 31.63 -28.58
C GLU A 647 -8.99 32.22 -28.00
N PHE A 648 -8.94 32.73 -26.76
CA PHE A 648 -10.14 33.10 -26.02
C PHE A 648 -10.59 34.55 -26.32
N ALA A 649 -11.87 34.71 -26.59
CA ALA A 649 -12.51 36.01 -26.79
C ALA A 649 -13.86 36.07 -26.08
N ASN A 650 -14.16 37.22 -25.47
CA ASN A 650 -15.40 37.39 -24.71
C ASN A 650 -16.65 37.25 -25.59
N ASP A 651 -17.68 36.58 -25.08
CA ASP A 651 -18.95 36.28 -25.75
C ASP A 651 -18.81 35.46 -27.06
N VAL A 652 -17.68 34.77 -27.23
CA VAL A 652 -17.47 33.80 -28.32
C VAL A 652 -17.59 32.40 -27.74
N SER A 653 -18.37 31.52 -28.39
CA SER A 653 -18.61 30.15 -27.91
C SER A 653 -19.15 30.03 -26.47
N GLY A 654 -19.77 31.10 -25.95
CA GLY A 654 -20.26 31.15 -24.56
C GLY A 654 -19.18 31.47 -23.52
N ASP A 655 -17.96 31.78 -23.95
CA ASP A 655 -16.85 32.11 -23.04
C ASP A 655 -17.00 33.51 -22.42
N ILE A 656 -16.65 33.60 -21.14
CA ILE A 656 -16.56 34.83 -20.36
C ILE A 656 -15.07 35.13 -20.16
N VAL A 657 -14.58 36.21 -20.77
CA VAL A 657 -13.14 36.44 -20.90
C VAL A 657 -12.78 37.85 -20.46
N GLY A 658 -11.96 37.95 -19.42
CA GLY A 658 -11.37 39.21 -18.96
C GLY A 658 -9.97 39.46 -19.52
N SER A 659 -9.31 40.49 -18.98
CA SER A 659 -7.95 40.87 -19.38
C SER A 659 -7.15 41.33 -18.16
N ALA A 660 -5.82 41.39 -18.27
CA ALA A 660 -4.95 41.92 -17.22
C ALA A 660 -5.39 43.29 -16.65
N SER A 661 -5.99 44.16 -17.47
CA SER A 661 -6.45 45.49 -17.04
C SER A 661 -7.86 45.51 -16.45
N SER A 662 -8.65 44.48 -16.72
CA SER A 662 -10.02 44.31 -16.24
C SER A 662 -10.33 42.81 -16.15
N PRO A 663 -9.81 42.10 -15.14
CA PRO A 663 -10.00 40.66 -15.04
C PRO A 663 -11.47 40.31 -14.83
N ALA A 664 -11.91 39.19 -15.39
CA ALA A 664 -13.23 38.65 -15.10
C ALA A 664 -13.20 38.00 -13.71
N ASP A 665 -14.08 38.45 -12.80
CA ASP A 665 -14.19 37.84 -11.48
C ASP A 665 -15.16 36.65 -11.52
N PRO A 666 -14.71 35.41 -11.25
CA PRO A 666 -15.58 34.25 -11.18
C PRO A 666 -16.55 34.26 -9.99
N GLY A 667 -16.40 35.16 -9.02
CA GLY A 667 -17.29 35.20 -7.85
C GLY A 667 -17.18 33.94 -6.99
N LEU A 668 -15.96 33.53 -6.65
CA LEU A 668 -15.67 32.34 -5.84
C LEU A 668 -15.64 32.65 -4.33
N GLY A 669 -16.19 31.75 -3.52
CA GLY A 669 -15.93 31.65 -2.08
C GLY A 669 -14.58 30.98 -1.76
N PRO A 670 -14.20 30.88 -0.48
CA PRO A 670 -12.94 30.24 -0.08
C PRO A 670 -12.94 28.74 -0.39
N LEU A 671 -11.74 28.16 -0.56
CA LEU A 671 -11.57 26.71 -0.59
C LEU A 671 -11.89 26.15 0.79
N GLN A 672 -12.94 25.33 0.87
CA GLN A 672 -13.37 24.71 2.11
C GLN A 672 -14.24 23.49 1.82
N ASP A 673 -14.62 22.78 2.88
CA ASP A 673 -15.69 21.78 2.80
C ASP A 673 -17.03 22.49 2.53
N ASN A 674 -17.55 22.34 1.30
CA ASN A 674 -18.87 22.82 0.88
C ASN A 674 -19.83 21.64 0.62
N GLY A 675 -19.58 20.50 1.28
CA GLY A 675 -20.18 19.20 0.98
C GLY A 675 -19.37 18.42 -0.06
N GLY A 676 -19.63 17.12 -0.16
CA GLY A 676 -18.92 16.20 -1.07
C GLY A 676 -17.77 15.43 -0.41
N SER A 677 -16.99 14.72 -1.22
CA SER A 677 -15.82 13.93 -0.83
C SER A 677 -14.56 14.79 -0.64
N THR A 678 -14.48 15.93 -1.33
CA THR A 678 -13.31 16.82 -1.39
C THR A 678 -13.70 18.30 -1.31
N ALA A 679 -12.76 19.17 -0.92
CA ALA A 679 -13.01 20.60 -0.75
C ALA A 679 -13.15 21.33 -2.09
N THR A 680 -14.04 22.33 -2.16
CA THR A 680 -14.34 23.08 -3.41
C THR A 680 -14.34 24.59 -3.16
N HIS A 681 -14.34 25.39 -4.23
CA HIS A 681 -14.71 26.80 -4.18
C HIS A 681 -16.19 26.94 -4.58
N ALA A 682 -17.05 27.39 -3.66
CA ALA A 682 -18.45 27.65 -3.96
C ALA A 682 -18.61 28.88 -4.87
N LEU A 683 -19.57 28.84 -5.80
CA LEU A 683 -20.01 30.04 -6.53
C LEU A 683 -20.85 30.94 -5.61
N LEU A 684 -20.55 32.24 -5.60
CA LEU A 684 -21.32 33.26 -4.87
C LEU A 684 -22.56 33.70 -5.68
N GLU A 685 -23.58 34.24 -5.01
CA GLU A 685 -24.93 34.53 -5.56
C GLU A 685 -24.94 35.36 -6.87
N ASP A 686 -23.97 36.25 -7.07
CA ASP A 686 -23.84 37.10 -8.25
C ASP A 686 -22.75 36.60 -9.23
N SER A 687 -22.29 35.35 -9.08
CA SER A 687 -21.23 34.80 -9.93
C SER A 687 -21.69 34.74 -11.39
N PRO A 688 -20.86 35.22 -12.34
CA PRO A 688 -21.14 35.10 -13.77
C PRO A 688 -21.02 33.67 -14.29
N ALA A 689 -20.52 32.72 -13.48
CA ALA A 689 -20.42 31.31 -13.83
C ALA A 689 -21.74 30.53 -13.63
N ILE A 690 -22.73 31.14 -12.97
CA ILE A 690 -24.00 30.52 -12.65
C ILE A 690 -24.88 30.46 -13.90
N ASN A 691 -25.35 29.26 -14.23
CA ASN A 691 -26.27 28.90 -15.30
C ASN A 691 -25.75 29.29 -16.70
N THR A 692 -24.43 29.44 -16.85
CA THR A 692 -23.77 29.87 -18.10
C THR A 692 -22.93 28.78 -18.75
N GLY A 693 -22.82 27.60 -18.13
CA GLY A 693 -22.21 26.41 -18.72
C GLY A 693 -23.09 25.77 -19.79
N SER A 694 -22.52 24.79 -20.50
CA SER A 694 -23.21 23.95 -21.47
C SER A 694 -23.44 22.56 -20.90
N ASP A 695 -24.67 22.06 -20.98
CA ASP A 695 -25.01 20.69 -20.59
C ASP A 695 -24.42 19.63 -21.56
N THR A 696 -23.91 20.05 -22.72
CA THR A 696 -23.35 19.12 -23.70
C THR A 696 -21.97 18.64 -23.24
N GLU A 697 -21.83 17.34 -23.00
CA GLU A 697 -20.60 16.69 -22.49
C GLU A 697 -20.19 17.13 -21.08
N ALA A 698 -21.09 17.82 -20.35
CA ALA A 698 -20.94 18.03 -18.93
C ALA A 698 -21.20 16.72 -18.15
N PRO A 699 -20.51 16.46 -17.04
CA PRO A 699 -20.86 15.37 -16.13
C PRO A 699 -22.24 15.59 -15.50
N ASP A 700 -22.96 14.50 -15.19
CA ASP A 700 -24.31 14.55 -14.59
C ASP A 700 -24.37 15.30 -13.24
N SER A 701 -23.24 15.35 -12.52
CA SER A 701 -23.10 16.00 -11.23
C SER A 701 -21.85 16.86 -11.13
N ASP A 702 -21.80 17.77 -10.17
CA ASP A 702 -20.61 18.52 -9.80
C ASP A 702 -19.62 17.71 -8.95
N GLN A 703 -18.51 18.33 -8.53
CA GLN A 703 -17.46 17.70 -7.71
C GLN A 703 -17.98 17.12 -6.39
N ARG A 704 -19.12 17.59 -5.88
CA ARG A 704 -19.70 17.14 -4.61
C ARG A 704 -20.69 16.00 -4.80
N GLY A 705 -20.99 15.64 -6.05
CA GLY A 705 -22.03 14.70 -6.42
C GLY A 705 -23.43 15.32 -6.48
N LEU A 706 -23.57 16.65 -6.51
CA LEU A 706 -24.87 17.30 -6.71
C LEU A 706 -25.18 17.37 -8.21
N GLY A 707 -26.40 16.96 -8.60
CA GLY A 707 -26.81 16.93 -10.00
C GLY A 707 -26.84 18.32 -10.64
N ARG A 708 -26.53 18.38 -11.95
CA ARG A 708 -26.62 19.61 -12.75
C ARG A 708 -27.99 19.71 -13.41
N GLU A 709 -28.70 20.81 -13.16
CA GLU A 709 -29.98 21.10 -13.84
C GLU A 709 -29.75 22.02 -15.04
N GLN A 710 -29.04 23.12 -14.82
CA GLN A 710 -28.52 24.00 -15.84
C GLN A 710 -27.05 24.23 -15.50
N THR A 711 -26.16 23.60 -16.27
CA THR A 711 -24.75 23.48 -15.91
C THR A 711 -24.10 24.84 -15.63
N ASP A 712 -23.44 24.94 -14.48
CA ASP A 712 -22.54 26.04 -14.17
C ASP A 712 -21.14 25.83 -14.76
N ILE A 713 -20.44 26.93 -15.01
CA ILE A 713 -19.01 26.89 -15.32
C ILE A 713 -18.25 26.56 -14.03
N GLY A 714 -17.37 25.56 -14.09
CA GLY A 714 -16.51 25.14 -13.00
C GLY A 714 -16.91 23.83 -12.33
N ALA A 715 -16.15 23.48 -11.29
CA ALA A 715 -16.30 22.23 -10.55
C ALA A 715 -17.48 22.20 -9.58
N TYR A 716 -18.12 23.35 -9.37
CA TYR A 716 -19.21 23.53 -8.40
C TYR A 716 -20.50 23.91 -9.13
N GLU A 717 -21.62 23.28 -8.74
CA GLU A 717 -22.96 23.68 -9.18
C GLU A 717 -23.65 24.55 -8.10
N TYR A 718 -23.98 25.78 -8.47
CA TYR A 718 -24.86 26.65 -7.73
C TYR A 718 -26.29 26.16 -7.82
N ALA A 719 -26.64 25.28 -6.88
CA ALA A 719 -28.03 25.13 -6.51
C ALA A 719 -28.45 26.42 -5.79
N ALA A 720 -29.16 27.32 -6.50
CA ALA A 720 -29.91 28.39 -5.86
C ALA A 720 -30.83 27.72 -4.83
N THR A 721 -30.46 27.79 -3.56
CA THR A 721 -31.21 27.13 -2.50
C THR A 721 -32.57 27.79 -2.47
N GLU A 722 -33.62 27.09 -2.89
CA GLU A 722 -34.98 27.46 -2.51
C GLU A 722 -35.00 27.44 -0.98
N PRO A 723 -35.04 28.60 -0.29
CA PRO A 723 -34.84 28.62 1.15
C PRO A 723 -35.92 27.74 1.81
N GLY A 724 -35.54 26.91 2.78
CA GLY A 724 -36.45 25.95 3.40
C GLY A 724 -36.73 24.66 2.59
N ASN A 725 -36.08 24.39 1.46
CA ASN A 725 -36.09 23.08 0.80
C ASN A 725 -35.16 22.08 1.51
N ILE A 726 -35.64 21.45 2.57
CA ILE A 726 -34.85 20.63 3.50
C ILE A 726 -34.59 19.22 2.95
N ASP A 727 -35.50 18.67 2.15
CA ASP A 727 -35.32 17.36 1.53
C ASP A 727 -34.52 17.38 0.23
N GLY A 728 -34.17 18.56 -0.27
CA GLY A 728 -33.33 18.72 -1.46
C GLY A 728 -34.05 18.40 -2.76
N THR A 729 -35.39 18.36 -2.77
CA THR A 729 -36.19 18.02 -3.97
C THR A 729 -36.38 19.17 -4.96
N GLY A 730 -35.85 20.35 -4.64
CA GLY A 730 -35.90 21.54 -5.49
C GLY A 730 -37.13 22.42 -5.24
N THR A 731 -38.02 22.04 -4.32
CA THR A 731 -39.21 22.81 -3.97
C THR A 731 -39.40 22.90 -2.46
N THR A 732 -39.82 24.06 -1.95
CA THR A 732 -40.19 24.20 -0.53
C THR A 732 -41.65 23.82 -0.32
N ASP A 733 -41.90 22.66 0.28
CA ASP A 733 -43.22 22.10 0.53
C ASP A 733 -43.46 21.67 1.99
N LEU A 734 -44.60 21.00 2.26
CA LEU A 734 -44.97 20.61 3.62
C LEU A 734 -44.07 19.49 4.19
N LYS A 735 -43.43 18.68 3.34
CA LYS A 735 -42.48 17.63 3.76
C LYS A 735 -41.24 18.26 4.37
N ASP A 736 -40.78 19.38 3.84
CA ASP A 736 -39.67 20.14 4.42
C ASP A 736 -40.02 20.63 5.82
N ALA A 737 -41.23 21.17 6.02
CA ALA A 737 -41.67 21.61 7.35
C ALA A 737 -41.69 20.44 8.35
N ILE A 738 -42.08 19.24 7.89
CA ILE A 738 -42.07 18.03 8.72
C ILE A 738 -40.63 17.62 9.07
N LEU A 739 -39.69 17.73 8.14
CA LEU A 739 -38.28 17.45 8.39
C LEU A 739 -37.66 18.44 9.37
N ALA A 740 -37.87 19.76 9.19
CA ALA A 740 -37.42 20.77 10.15
C ALA A 740 -38.03 20.56 11.54
N LEU A 741 -39.30 20.17 11.63
CA LEU A 741 -39.96 19.86 12.89
C LEU A 741 -39.34 18.62 13.57
N LYS A 742 -39.02 17.58 12.80
CA LYS A 742 -38.31 16.39 13.32
C LYS A 742 -36.94 16.78 13.88
N VAL A 743 -36.17 17.57 13.14
CA VAL A 743 -34.86 18.07 13.61
C VAL A 743 -35.03 18.90 14.89
N THR A 744 -35.97 19.85 14.91
CA THR A 744 -36.26 20.68 16.08
C THR A 744 -36.71 19.86 17.30
N ALA A 745 -37.41 18.75 17.08
CA ALA A 745 -37.88 17.83 18.12
C ALA A 745 -36.84 16.78 18.53
N GLY A 746 -35.64 16.77 17.95
CA GLY A 746 -34.60 15.76 18.22
C GLY A 746 -34.98 14.36 17.72
N MET A 747 -35.88 14.27 16.74
CA MET A 747 -36.30 13.02 16.11
C MET A 747 -35.41 12.69 14.91
N PRO A 748 -35.24 11.40 14.55
CA PRO A 748 -34.54 11.01 13.34
C PRO A 748 -35.20 11.62 12.09
N ALA A 749 -34.45 12.47 11.38
CA ALA A 749 -34.95 13.18 10.20
C ALA A 749 -34.53 12.54 8.86
N GLY A 750 -33.63 11.55 8.85
CA GLY A 750 -33.01 11.10 7.60
C GLY A 750 -32.05 12.17 7.06
N THR A 751 -31.74 12.12 5.77
CA THR A 751 -30.87 13.12 5.13
C THR A 751 -31.57 14.47 5.08
N ILE A 752 -30.85 15.52 5.49
CA ILE A 752 -31.32 16.90 5.47
C ILE A 752 -30.29 17.76 4.72
N SER A 753 -30.78 18.73 3.95
CA SER A 753 -29.95 19.73 3.30
C SER A 753 -29.69 20.88 4.26
N LEU A 754 -28.44 21.04 4.73
CA LEU A 754 -28.04 22.23 5.51
C LEU A 754 -28.04 23.50 4.67
N ASN A 755 -28.04 23.36 3.34
CA ASN A 755 -28.17 24.47 2.41
C ASN A 755 -29.60 25.04 2.39
N ALA A 756 -30.57 24.37 3.04
CA ALA A 756 -31.94 24.88 3.22
C ALA A 756 -32.08 25.93 4.33
N ASP A 757 -31.01 26.20 5.07
CA ASP A 757 -30.94 27.17 6.16
C ASP A 757 -31.38 28.58 5.70
N VAL A 758 -32.42 29.10 6.34
CA VAL A 758 -33.02 30.38 5.95
C VAL A 758 -32.43 31.58 6.68
N ASN A 759 -31.70 31.36 7.78
CA ASN A 759 -31.19 32.41 8.65
C ASN A 759 -29.65 32.45 8.74
N ARG A 760 -28.97 31.52 8.05
CA ARG A 760 -27.52 31.37 7.94
C ARG A 760 -26.84 31.02 9.27
N ASP A 761 -27.53 30.37 10.21
CA ASP A 761 -26.97 29.88 11.48
C ASP A 761 -26.33 28.48 11.40
N ARG A 762 -26.31 27.91 10.18
CA ARG A 762 -25.83 26.58 9.79
C ARG A 762 -26.60 25.43 10.46
N LYS A 763 -27.86 25.66 10.82
CA LYS A 763 -28.73 24.65 11.42
C LYS A 763 -30.10 24.67 10.76
N ILE A 764 -30.76 23.50 10.82
CA ILE A 764 -32.18 23.39 10.51
C ILE A 764 -32.93 23.37 11.83
N GLY A 765 -33.82 24.34 12.03
CA GLY A 765 -34.52 24.54 13.29
C GLY A 765 -35.81 25.33 13.11
N LEU A 766 -36.17 26.05 14.16
CA LEU A 766 -37.46 26.75 14.23
C LEU A 766 -37.59 27.85 13.16
N ALA A 767 -36.48 28.46 12.75
CA ALA A 767 -36.48 29.49 11.71
C ALA A 767 -36.95 28.91 10.36
N GLU A 768 -36.47 27.73 10.01
CA GLU A 768 -36.83 27.01 8.80
C GLU A 768 -38.30 26.54 8.89
N VAL A 769 -38.73 26.01 10.04
CA VAL A 769 -40.16 25.65 10.24
C VAL A 769 -41.07 26.84 9.96
N ILE A 770 -40.76 28.02 10.51
CA ILE A 770 -41.57 29.22 10.36
C ILE A 770 -41.57 29.68 8.89
N PHE A 771 -40.40 29.72 8.27
CA PHE A 771 -40.27 30.13 6.88
C PHE A 771 -41.07 29.23 5.93
N ILE A 772 -40.90 27.91 6.06
CA ILE A 772 -41.54 26.92 5.19
C ILE A 772 -43.06 26.98 5.36
N LEU A 773 -43.56 27.01 6.59
CA LEU A 773 -45.00 27.10 6.85
C LEU A 773 -45.59 28.43 6.32
N GLY A 774 -44.85 29.54 6.42
CA GLY A 774 -45.26 30.82 5.83
C GLY A 774 -45.38 30.73 4.31
N LYS A 775 -44.37 30.14 3.66
CA LYS A 775 -44.33 29.94 2.20
C LYS A 775 -45.45 29.01 1.71
N VAL A 776 -45.66 27.88 2.38
CA VAL A 776 -46.68 26.87 2.02
C VAL A 776 -48.11 27.36 2.28
N SER A 777 -48.33 28.17 3.33
CA SER A 777 -49.65 28.71 3.67
C SER A 777 -50.05 29.96 2.87
N GLY A 778 -49.10 30.60 2.17
CA GLY A 778 -49.32 31.85 1.46
C GLY A 778 -49.54 33.07 2.38
N LEU A 779 -49.25 32.92 3.68
CA LEU A 779 -49.32 34.01 4.66
C LEU A 779 -48.00 34.78 4.60
N ARG A 780 -48.04 35.99 4.02
CA ARG A 780 -46.92 36.95 4.02
C ARG A 780 -46.78 37.65 5.36
#